data_AF-A0A6G5QMU6-F1
#
_entry.id   AF-A0A6G5QMU6-F1
#
_cell.length_a   1.000
_cell.length_b   1.000
_cell.length_c   1.000
_cell.angle_alpha   90.00
_cell.angle_beta   90.00
_cell.angle_gamma   90.00
#
_symmetry.space_group_name_H-M   'P 1'
#
loop_
_entity.id
_entity.type
_entity.pdbx_description
1 polymer ?
#
loop_
_entity_poly.entity_id
_entity_poly.type
_entity_poly.pdbx_seq_one_letter_code
_entity_poly.pdbx_strand_id
1 'polypeptide(L)'
;MRILNLVLFFICGCLLTLGGYYLYFEFAKPSEKPRELAVQIMNVEEIPKSEPTKVSDNTNLTPQNQILPQEKYAKNLDANDTDAPIFGGEAELKEQIRVLRAQNKLLYDDNVDLVGKNLEISSLLNALKTELETRRKQAANANDRQNAIDELNKKLAKAQEENEKNRNLEQNLTSLRAEFESLKVELEKKQGEFDKSNAKNQNKNTNTLKRLEAQNVELKNKAQADKAKFESELKTATEEAAKLKSENDRLANELGLKDSEIKRIASEYNAQMLNAQKSTKSRIEALEKEQNASVKKISELEDSLKNANKKLQAKDKFKTANAELNATVSKLQAKLDKQKESFESQTAKTLAVHKNEADKLKNLLENERQEAERNVTELKGKIYELEDQISQKDSSLQSAEAKVAELSESLNIQKELLADEIAASKKNIQNYKILNNKITALVEGNIKAAKENKEQIDALNKLLAQKDEELSALKKQTQKDPENTNELAKIGTQKNLAKGEIAHIMAKNEELMSENENLKKIIQLNFRAEVPKKVVFIASVECADMSAGSDRPTQVCKNKVSDFLQSYNSNYYFEITPIVSRGNFIATSKAAKAIPQDELEKIDSYANFGIGKERAKVAGEMIKDEFGDFSRISYSNDIVTSEDKQGFIIKVYR
;
A
#
# COMPACT_ATOMS: atom_id res chain seq x y z
N MET A 1 27.66 44.98 -5.28
CA MET A 1 27.13 46.36 -5.08
C MET A 1 26.70 46.62 -3.64
N ARG A 2 25.62 46.04 -3.09
CA ARG A 2 25.08 46.45 -1.76
C ARG A 2 26.05 46.33 -0.55
N ILE A 3 27.04 45.44 -0.57
CA ILE A 3 28.02 45.30 0.51
C ILE A 3 29.03 46.46 0.52
N LEU A 4 29.37 47.04 -0.63
CA LEU A 4 30.41 48.08 -0.75
C LEU A 4 29.99 49.40 -0.07
N ASN A 5 28.72 49.78 -0.21
CA ASN A 5 28.17 50.99 0.41
C ASN A 5 28.11 50.89 1.95
N LEU A 6 27.99 49.69 2.51
CA LEU A 6 27.96 49.49 3.96
C LEU A 6 29.33 49.78 4.60
N VAL A 7 30.41 49.35 3.93
CA VAL A 7 31.79 49.63 4.36
C VAL A 7 32.11 51.13 4.26
N LEU A 8 31.67 51.78 3.17
CA LEU A 8 31.91 53.23 2.97
C LEU A 8 31.23 54.09 4.05
N PHE A 9 30.01 53.73 4.47
CA PHE A 9 29.29 54.44 5.54
C PHE A 9 30.00 54.30 6.90
N PHE A 10 30.54 53.11 7.21
CA PHE A 10 31.23 52.86 8.47
C PHE A 10 32.53 53.66 8.58
N ILE A 11 33.31 53.72 7.50
CA ILE A 11 34.56 54.51 7.42
C ILE A 11 34.29 56.02 7.58
N CYS A 12 33.20 56.52 6.99
CA CYS A 12 32.82 57.93 7.12
C CYS A 12 32.37 58.28 8.56
N GLY A 13 31.63 57.40 9.23
CA GLY A 13 31.17 57.59 10.61
C GLY A 13 32.30 57.70 11.63
N CYS A 14 33.41 56.98 11.45
CA CYS A 14 34.55 56.99 12.38
C CYS A 14 35.43 58.26 12.30
N LEU A 15 35.31 59.08 11.26
CA LEU A 15 36.13 60.28 11.07
C LEU A 15 35.52 61.56 11.69
N LEU A 16 34.23 61.55 12.05
CA LEU A 16 33.54 62.70 12.64
C LEU A 16 33.49 62.70 14.18
N THR A 17 33.90 61.61 14.84
CA THR A 17 33.85 61.47 16.30
C THR A 17 35.17 61.74 17.02
N LEU A 18 36.26 62.00 16.29
CA LEU A 18 37.61 62.22 16.85
C LEU A 18 38.10 63.68 16.81
N GLY A 19 37.32 64.61 16.24
CA GLY A 19 37.71 66.03 16.10
C GLY A 19 37.37 66.95 17.28
N GLY A 20 36.79 66.43 18.37
CA GLY A 20 36.14 67.24 19.41
C GLY A 20 36.71 67.14 20.83
N TYR A 21 37.92 66.59 21.02
CA TYR A 21 38.43 66.20 22.35
C TYR A 21 39.88 66.65 22.67
N TYR A 22 40.26 67.85 22.24
CA TYR A 22 41.54 68.48 22.64
C TYR A 22 41.41 70.00 22.89
N LEU A 23 40.92 70.35 24.08
CA LEU A 23 41.35 71.51 24.88
C LEU A 23 40.99 71.21 26.36
N TYR A 24 41.77 71.71 27.31
CA TYR A 24 41.95 71.06 28.62
C TYR A 24 42.15 72.08 29.76
N PHE A 25 41.66 71.76 30.97
CA PHE A 25 41.71 72.59 32.21
C PHE A 25 40.98 73.96 32.12
N GLU A 26 40.54 74.63 33.21
CA GLU A 26 40.42 74.38 34.67
C GLU A 26 39.17 75.15 35.20
N PHE A 27 38.79 75.35 36.48
CA PHE A 27 39.39 75.17 37.81
C PHE A 27 38.27 75.02 38.89
N ALA A 28 38.62 74.42 40.05
CA ALA A 28 38.01 74.61 41.40
C ALA A 28 36.52 74.26 41.70
N LYS A 29 36.29 73.91 42.98
CA LYS A 29 35.01 73.88 43.73
C LYS A 29 35.16 74.83 44.97
N PRO A 30 34.20 75.00 45.92
CA PRO A 30 32.76 74.64 45.99
C PRO A 30 31.85 75.82 46.48
N SER A 31 30.57 75.51 46.79
CA SER A 31 29.82 75.90 48.03
C SER A 31 28.52 76.75 47.97
N GLU A 32 27.55 76.28 48.75
CA GLU A 32 26.56 76.99 49.62
C GLU A 32 25.39 77.89 49.14
N LYS A 33 24.51 78.14 50.13
CA LYS A 33 23.18 78.81 50.22
C LYS A 33 23.09 79.37 51.67
N PRO A 34 22.08 80.18 52.08
CA PRO A 34 21.19 81.15 51.42
C PRO A 34 21.17 82.51 52.19
N ARG A 35 20.01 83.22 52.29
CA ARG A 35 19.63 84.36 53.19
C ARG A 35 20.10 85.79 52.83
N GLU A 36 19.50 86.91 53.31
CA GLU A 36 18.12 87.36 53.70
C GLU A 36 18.15 88.92 53.94
N LEU A 37 17.00 89.57 54.28
CA LEU A 37 16.82 90.98 54.76
C LEU A 37 17.01 92.12 53.72
N ALA A 38 16.43 93.34 53.82
CA ALA A 38 15.42 94.00 54.71
C ALA A 38 14.68 95.11 53.87
N VAL A 39 13.40 95.53 54.07
CA VAL A 39 12.72 96.31 55.16
C VAL A 39 13.29 97.75 55.32
N GLN A 40 12.56 98.88 55.42
CA GLN A 40 11.10 99.22 55.52
C GLN A 40 10.65 100.17 54.34
N ILE A 41 9.85 101.27 54.35
CA ILE A 41 9.14 102.15 55.33
C ILE A 41 7.72 102.57 54.78
N MET A 42 7.10 103.70 55.18
CA MET A 42 5.69 104.11 54.92
C MET A 42 5.45 105.64 54.92
N ASN A 43 4.35 106.11 54.27
CA ASN A 43 3.35 107.18 54.66
C ASN A 43 3.78 108.64 55.04
N VAL A 44 2.91 109.67 55.22
CA VAL A 44 1.71 110.28 54.52
C VAL A 44 1.30 111.59 55.29
N GLU A 45 0.23 112.34 54.90
CA GLU A 45 -0.48 113.44 55.65
C GLU A 45 0.23 114.83 55.83
N GLU A 46 -0.41 115.99 56.09
CA GLU A 46 -1.73 116.58 55.69
C GLU A 46 -1.77 118.16 55.86
N ILE A 47 -2.94 118.82 55.87
CA ILE A 47 -3.17 120.31 55.76
C ILE A 47 -4.46 120.77 56.55
N PRO A 48 -5.04 122.01 56.49
CA PRO A 48 -4.64 123.39 56.05
C PRO A 48 -4.93 124.50 57.13
N LYS A 49 -4.93 125.82 56.75
CA LYS A 49 -5.61 127.07 57.34
C LYS A 49 -4.71 128.34 57.27
N SER A 50 -5.16 129.62 57.27
CA SER A 50 -6.47 130.30 57.04
C SER A 50 -6.31 131.86 56.87
N GLU A 51 -7.39 132.56 56.46
CA GLU A 51 -7.61 134.05 56.40
C GLU A 51 -7.70 134.73 57.83
N PRO A 52 -8.06 136.05 58.09
CA PRO A 52 -8.79 137.07 57.26
C PRO A 52 -8.64 138.63 57.49
N THR A 53 -9.40 139.45 56.71
CA THR A 53 -10.02 140.81 57.03
C THR A 53 -9.16 142.09 57.29
N LYS A 54 -9.63 143.37 57.22
CA LYS A 54 -10.66 144.15 56.43
C LYS A 54 -10.64 145.68 56.82
N VAL A 55 -11.08 146.59 55.91
CA VAL A 55 -11.71 147.95 56.20
C VAL A 55 -10.76 149.01 56.83
N SER A 56 -10.91 150.37 56.86
CA SER A 56 -11.93 151.44 56.56
C SER A 56 -11.22 152.77 56.09
N ASP A 57 -11.83 153.97 55.93
CA ASP A 57 -13.07 154.47 55.26
C ASP A 57 -13.31 156.00 55.58
N ASN A 58 -14.12 156.74 54.77
CA ASN A 58 -14.74 158.09 55.00
C ASN A 58 -13.88 159.38 55.07
N THR A 59 -14.44 160.62 55.01
CA THR A 59 -15.20 161.36 53.93
C THR A 59 -15.39 162.87 54.31
N ASN A 60 -15.58 163.77 53.32
CA ASN A 60 -16.34 165.08 53.40
C ASN A 60 -15.80 166.23 54.33
N LEU A 61 -16.24 167.52 54.33
CA LEU A 61 -16.90 168.46 53.37
C LEU A 61 -16.88 169.95 53.89
N THR A 62 -16.38 170.93 53.10
CA THR A 62 -16.82 172.39 53.05
C THR A 62 -16.79 173.27 54.36
N PRO A 63 -17.30 174.53 54.42
CA PRO A 63 -16.85 175.77 53.73
C PRO A 63 -16.74 177.08 54.60
N GLN A 64 -16.42 178.22 53.95
CA GLN A 64 -16.87 179.62 54.22
C GLN A 64 -16.35 180.49 55.41
N ASN A 65 -16.07 181.79 55.08
CA ASN A 65 -16.42 183.05 55.81
C ASN A 65 -15.82 183.33 57.23
N GLN A 66 -15.76 184.56 57.80
CA GLN A 66 -15.82 185.97 57.33
C GLN A 66 -15.37 186.98 58.44
N ILE A 67 -15.01 188.22 58.05
CA ILE A 67 -15.26 189.52 58.76
C ILE A 67 -14.43 189.91 60.03
N LEU A 68 -14.36 191.24 60.23
CA LEU A 68 -13.83 192.10 61.33
C LEU A 68 -14.62 191.91 62.68
N PRO A 69 -14.46 192.65 63.83
CA PRO A 69 -13.89 194.01 64.03
C PRO A 69 -13.23 194.39 65.41
N GLN A 70 -12.86 195.68 65.56
CA GLN A 70 -12.85 196.55 66.78
C GLN A 70 -11.99 196.20 68.04
N GLU A 71 -11.79 197.05 69.08
CA GLU A 71 -11.56 198.52 69.25
C GLU A 71 -11.49 198.90 70.77
N LYS A 72 -10.93 200.09 71.12
CA LYS A 72 -11.03 200.82 72.43
C LYS A 72 -10.16 200.28 73.60
N TYR A 73 -9.81 201.02 74.67
CA TYR A 73 -10.30 202.31 75.22
C TYR A 73 -9.20 203.27 75.78
N ALA A 74 -9.34 204.56 75.45
CA ALA A 74 -9.15 205.82 76.20
C ALA A 74 -8.18 206.00 77.41
N LYS A 75 -7.48 207.16 77.44
CA LYS A 75 -7.80 208.28 78.36
C LYS A 75 -7.23 209.65 77.91
N ASN A 76 -7.68 210.75 78.54
CA ASN A 76 -7.46 212.17 78.18
C ASN A 76 -7.06 213.03 79.42
N LEU A 77 -6.83 214.34 79.21
CA LEU A 77 -7.20 215.54 80.02
C LEU A 77 -6.09 216.52 80.49
N ASP A 78 -6.55 217.75 80.82
CA ASP A 78 -5.81 218.99 81.06
C ASP A 78 -5.64 219.40 82.55
N ALA A 79 -4.82 220.44 82.77
CA ALA A 79 -4.98 221.56 83.74
C ALA A 79 -4.52 221.46 85.24
N ASN A 80 -4.28 222.67 85.80
CA ASN A 80 -4.19 223.15 87.20
C ASN A 80 -2.89 223.00 88.07
N ASP A 81 -2.25 224.15 88.33
CA ASP A 81 -2.07 224.89 89.62
C ASP A 81 -1.56 224.28 90.97
N THR A 82 -0.54 224.96 91.53
CA THR A 82 -0.28 225.39 92.95
C THR A 82 0.32 224.49 94.09
N ASP A 83 1.34 225.08 94.74
CA ASP A 83 1.65 225.30 96.18
C ASP A 83 2.02 224.21 97.25
N ALA A 84 3.28 224.31 97.74
CA ALA A 84 3.73 224.38 99.17
C ALA A 84 3.36 223.20 100.14
N PRO A 85 3.41 223.30 101.50
CA PRO A 85 4.18 224.17 102.42
C PRO A 85 4.92 223.47 103.61
N ILE A 86 6.16 223.90 103.90
CA ILE A 86 6.74 224.45 105.18
C ILE A 86 6.35 223.87 106.60
N PHE A 87 7.24 224.08 107.61
CA PHE A 87 7.07 223.96 109.10
C PHE A 87 7.28 222.57 109.79
N GLY A 88 7.62 222.44 111.09
CA GLY A 88 8.24 223.39 112.05
C GLY A 88 7.82 223.37 113.57
N GLY A 89 8.77 223.27 114.52
CA GLY A 89 8.61 223.57 115.99
C GLY A 89 9.86 223.47 116.95
N GLU A 90 10.10 224.46 117.82
CA GLU A 90 11.24 224.60 118.80
C GLU A 90 12.69 224.58 118.22
N ALA A 91 13.49 223.53 118.39
CA ALA A 91 14.72 223.36 117.60
C ALA A 91 14.36 223.25 116.11
N GLU A 92 13.22 222.63 115.82
CA GLU A 92 12.56 222.68 114.52
C GLU A 92 11.79 224.00 114.30
N LEU A 93 11.83 225.02 115.20
CA LEU A 93 11.44 226.43 114.96
C LEU A 93 12.63 227.24 114.45
N LYS A 94 13.85 226.93 114.89
CA LYS A 94 15.04 227.23 114.11
C LYS A 94 14.92 226.61 112.72
N GLU A 95 14.48 225.35 112.62
CA GLU A 95 14.16 224.79 111.31
C GLU A 95 12.95 225.49 110.67
N GLN A 96 11.86 225.84 111.35
CA GLN A 96 10.71 226.56 110.79
C GLN A 96 11.13 227.87 110.12
N ILE A 97 12.11 228.58 110.70
CA ILE A 97 12.76 229.77 110.14
C ILE A 97 13.75 229.41 109.02
N ARG A 98 14.51 228.32 109.13
CA ARG A 98 15.44 227.81 108.10
C ARG A 98 14.72 227.25 106.87
N VAL A 99 13.56 226.66 107.07
CA VAL A 99 12.62 226.05 106.13
C VAL A 99 11.83 227.18 105.47
N LEU A 100 11.29 228.15 106.23
CA LEU A 100 10.78 229.42 105.66
C LEU A 100 11.84 230.20 104.84
N ARG A 101 13.11 230.24 105.27
CA ARG A 101 14.19 230.90 104.51
C ARG A 101 14.66 230.08 103.31
N ALA A 102 14.76 228.76 103.43
CA ALA A 102 15.15 227.88 102.33
C ALA A 102 14.04 227.78 101.27
N GLN A 103 12.77 227.80 101.65
CA GLN A 103 11.64 227.82 100.72
C GLN A 103 11.41 229.21 100.11
N ASN A 104 11.75 230.31 100.80
CA ASN A 104 11.91 231.61 100.11
C ASN A 104 13.11 231.64 99.17
N LYS A 105 14.19 230.89 99.45
CA LYS A 105 15.31 230.74 98.51
C LYS A 105 14.90 229.91 97.28
N LEU A 106 14.19 228.79 97.50
CA LEU A 106 13.55 228.00 96.45
C LEU A 106 12.67 228.91 95.56
N LEU A 107 11.79 229.70 96.17
CA LEU A 107 10.92 230.64 95.45
C LEU A 107 11.65 231.78 94.71
N TYR A 108 12.93 232.05 94.95
CA TYR A 108 13.72 232.98 94.14
C TYR A 108 14.50 232.26 93.03
N ASP A 109 15.19 231.16 93.37
CA ASP A 109 15.94 230.35 92.42
C ASP A 109 14.99 229.72 91.36
N ASP A 110 13.81 229.21 91.77
CA ASP A 110 12.76 228.69 90.88
C ASP A 110 12.16 229.79 89.97
N ASN A 111 12.02 231.03 90.46
CA ASN A 111 11.53 232.15 89.63
C ASN A 111 12.57 232.58 88.58
N VAL A 112 13.86 232.53 88.91
CA VAL A 112 14.94 232.75 87.93
C VAL A 112 14.96 231.63 86.88
N ASP A 113 14.77 230.39 87.30
CA ASP A 113 14.72 229.23 86.38
C ASP A 113 13.42 229.19 85.54
N LEU A 114 12.29 229.67 86.06
CA LEU A 114 11.06 229.89 85.29
C LEU A 114 11.18 231.05 84.27
N VAL A 115 11.98 232.08 84.57
CA VAL A 115 12.38 233.08 83.56
C VAL A 115 13.32 232.44 82.54
N GLY A 116 14.24 231.57 82.96
CA GLY A 116 15.06 230.73 82.07
C GLY A 116 14.21 229.92 81.09
N LYS A 117 13.24 229.15 81.60
CA LYS A 117 12.30 228.37 80.79
C LYS A 117 11.45 229.21 79.85
N ASN A 118 11.01 230.42 80.25
CA ASN A 118 10.32 231.32 79.33
C ASN A 118 11.25 231.94 78.27
N LEU A 119 12.50 232.22 78.60
CA LEU A 119 13.50 232.70 77.64
C LEU A 119 13.92 231.58 76.66
N GLU A 120 13.96 230.33 77.12
CA GLU A 120 14.32 229.15 76.32
C GLU A 120 13.15 228.65 75.46
N ILE A 121 11.90 228.73 75.95
CA ILE A 121 10.70 228.61 75.09
C ILE A 121 10.69 229.73 74.05
N SER A 122 11.03 230.97 74.43
CA SER A 122 11.20 232.07 73.47
C SER A 122 12.37 231.82 72.50
N SER A 123 13.42 231.09 72.91
CA SER A 123 14.54 230.73 72.03
C SER A 123 14.16 229.61 71.05
N LEU A 124 13.39 228.59 71.47
CA LEU A 124 12.88 227.54 70.58
C LEU A 124 11.78 228.06 69.64
N LEU A 125 10.90 228.94 70.12
CA LEU A 125 9.92 229.61 69.25
C LEU A 125 10.62 230.55 68.26
N ASN A 126 11.71 231.22 68.68
CA ASN A 126 12.58 231.94 67.75
C ASN A 126 13.44 231.02 66.87
N ALA A 127 13.73 229.77 67.26
CA ALA A 127 14.40 228.79 66.40
C ALA A 127 13.46 228.35 65.27
N LEU A 128 12.22 227.97 65.61
CA LEU A 128 11.14 227.74 64.64
C LEU A 128 10.91 228.97 63.76
N LYS A 129 10.94 230.19 64.33
CA LYS A 129 10.84 231.43 63.55
C LYS A 129 12.06 231.68 62.66
N THR A 130 13.26 231.33 63.09
CA THR A 130 14.50 231.50 62.30
C THR A 130 14.55 230.48 61.16
N GLU A 131 14.15 229.23 61.38
CA GLU A 131 14.05 228.22 60.32
C GLU A 131 12.94 228.57 59.30
N LEU A 132 11.80 229.07 59.77
CA LEU A 132 10.68 229.49 58.91
C LEU A 132 10.97 230.82 58.17
N GLU A 133 11.65 231.79 58.79
CA GLU A 133 12.10 233.01 58.10
C GLU A 133 13.30 232.79 57.16
N THR A 134 14.25 231.89 57.47
CA THR A 134 15.41 231.64 56.59
C THR A 134 15.05 230.92 55.30
N ARG A 135 13.91 230.20 55.21
CA ARG A 135 13.36 229.73 53.93
C ARG A 135 12.20 230.53 53.36
N ARG A 136 11.50 231.37 54.14
CA ARG A 136 10.65 232.43 53.56
C ARG A 136 11.48 233.61 52.99
N LYS A 137 12.76 233.73 53.35
CA LYS A 137 13.77 234.62 52.73
C LYS A 137 14.71 233.90 51.74
N GLN A 138 14.38 232.69 51.31
CA GLN A 138 14.87 232.11 50.04
C GLN A 138 13.78 232.14 48.94
N ALA A 139 12.86 233.11 49.02
CA ALA A 139 11.83 233.37 48.03
C ALA A 139 12.10 234.67 47.24
N ALA A 140 13.09 234.64 46.33
CA ALA A 140 13.24 235.64 45.26
C ALA A 140 14.22 235.16 44.16
N ASN A 141 13.68 234.66 43.04
CA ASN A 141 14.14 234.76 41.64
C ASN A 141 13.87 233.49 40.81
N ALA A 142 13.97 233.61 39.49
CA ALA A 142 13.49 232.64 38.50
C ALA A 142 14.54 231.57 38.12
N ASN A 143 14.11 230.66 37.23
CA ASN A 143 14.88 229.57 36.58
C ASN A 143 15.36 228.41 37.48
N ASP A 144 14.71 227.24 37.35
CA ASP A 144 15.18 226.18 36.44
C ASP A 144 14.36 224.88 36.61
N ARG A 145 13.43 224.65 35.68
CA ARG A 145 12.74 223.36 35.47
C ARG A 145 13.26 222.73 34.19
N GLN A 146 14.16 221.74 34.27
CA GLN A 146 14.40 220.82 33.14
C GLN A 146 15.02 219.48 33.57
N ASN A 147 16.20 219.52 34.22
CA ASN A 147 17.11 218.36 34.28
C ASN A 147 16.63 217.14 35.10
N ALA A 148 15.55 217.26 35.88
CA ALA A 148 15.03 216.16 36.69
C ALA A 148 14.15 215.15 35.91
N ILE A 149 13.73 215.48 34.68
CA ILE A 149 12.82 214.64 33.89
C ILE A 149 13.57 213.47 33.21
N ASP A 150 14.82 213.70 32.76
CA ASP A 150 15.56 212.72 31.95
C ASP A 150 16.00 211.48 32.74
N GLU A 151 16.21 211.58 34.06
CA GLU A 151 16.61 210.44 34.89
C GLU A 151 15.45 209.45 35.13
N LEU A 152 14.20 209.92 35.13
CA LEU A 152 13.01 209.07 35.25
C LEU A 152 12.81 208.21 33.99
N ASN A 153 12.96 208.80 32.80
CA ASN A 153 12.82 208.10 31.52
C ASN A 153 13.79 206.91 31.40
N LYS A 154 15.01 207.05 31.94
CA LYS A 154 16.05 206.00 31.94
C LYS A 154 15.71 204.80 32.83
N LYS A 155 14.84 204.96 33.83
CA LYS A 155 14.35 203.86 34.69
C LYS A 155 13.17 203.12 34.05
N LEU A 156 12.27 203.83 33.36
CA LEU A 156 11.10 203.23 32.70
C LEU A 156 11.49 202.19 31.64
N ALA A 157 12.49 202.50 30.81
CA ALA A 157 12.94 201.61 29.73
C ALA A 157 13.43 200.23 30.22
N LYS A 158 14.11 200.16 31.38
CA LYS A 158 14.58 198.88 31.94
C LYS A 158 13.46 197.99 32.46
N ALA A 159 12.37 198.57 32.98
CA ALA A 159 11.24 197.81 33.50
C ALA A 159 10.44 197.09 32.40
N GLN A 160 10.53 197.56 31.14
CA GLN A 160 9.83 196.93 30.02
C GLN A 160 10.55 195.66 29.54
N GLU A 161 11.88 195.66 29.48
CA GLU A 161 12.72 194.51 29.08
C GLU A 161 12.54 193.28 30.00
N GLU A 162 12.30 193.52 31.29
CA GLU A 162 12.12 192.46 32.29
C GLU A 162 10.76 191.73 32.16
N ASN A 163 9.74 192.44 31.68
CA ASN A 163 8.38 191.91 31.57
C ASN A 163 8.21 190.94 30.37
N GLU A 164 8.97 191.14 29.29
CA GLU A 164 8.98 190.20 28.15
C GLU A 164 9.63 188.84 28.50
N LYS A 165 10.61 188.82 29.42
CA LYS A 165 11.27 187.58 29.86
C LYS A 165 10.32 186.64 30.62
N ASN A 166 9.38 187.19 31.40
CA ASN A 166 8.39 186.38 32.13
C ASN A 166 7.41 185.67 31.18
N ARG A 167 6.94 186.33 30.11
CA ARG A 167 6.03 185.71 29.13
C ARG A 167 6.61 184.44 28.48
N ASN A 168 7.89 184.46 28.13
CA ASN A 168 8.56 183.29 27.54
C ASN A 168 8.66 182.11 28.52
N LEU A 169 8.73 182.35 29.83
CA LEU A 169 8.78 181.29 30.85
C LEU A 169 7.42 180.60 31.06
N GLU A 170 6.32 181.37 31.09
CA GLU A 170 4.96 180.81 31.18
C GLU A 170 4.61 179.93 29.97
N GLN A 171 5.02 180.33 28.77
CA GLN A 171 4.76 179.59 27.54
C GLN A 171 5.49 178.24 27.54
N ASN A 172 6.76 178.20 27.98
CA ASN A 172 7.54 176.97 28.13
C ASN A 172 6.93 176.03 29.19
N LEU A 173 6.54 176.53 30.36
CA LEU A 173 5.88 175.74 31.41
C LEU A 173 4.54 175.14 30.96
N THR A 174 3.80 175.85 30.11
CA THR A 174 2.54 175.36 29.54
C THR A 174 2.79 174.21 28.55
N SER A 175 3.81 174.32 27.69
CA SER A 175 4.17 173.24 26.75
C SER A 175 4.62 171.97 27.46
N LEU A 176 5.48 172.11 28.48
CA LEU A 176 6.05 170.96 29.18
C LEU A 176 5.00 170.14 29.95
N ARG A 177 3.93 170.79 30.43
CA ARG A 177 2.77 170.10 31.04
C ARG A 177 1.96 169.30 30.03
N ALA A 178 1.80 169.80 28.80
CA ALA A 178 1.07 169.09 27.75
C ALA A 178 1.79 167.80 27.33
N GLU A 179 3.12 167.85 27.17
CA GLU A 179 3.94 166.67 26.92
C GLU A 179 3.83 165.64 28.05
N PHE A 180 3.97 166.07 29.31
CA PHE A 180 3.95 165.18 30.47
C PHE A 180 2.65 164.37 30.60
N GLU A 181 1.48 165.01 30.42
CA GLU A 181 0.20 164.32 30.51
C GLU A 181 -0.03 163.38 29.31
N SER A 182 0.48 163.74 28.11
CA SER A 182 0.43 162.85 26.94
C SER A 182 1.23 161.56 27.15
N LEU A 183 2.45 161.66 27.71
CA LEU A 183 3.33 160.52 27.97
C LEU A 183 2.74 159.59 29.03
N LYS A 184 2.08 160.15 30.06
CA LYS A 184 1.36 159.40 31.07
C LYS A 184 0.21 158.58 30.47
N VAL A 185 -0.62 159.19 29.61
CA VAL A 185 -1.72 158.48 28.93
C VAL A 185 -1.21 157.37 28.01
N GLU A 186 -0.08 157.57 27.30
CA GLU A 186 0.51 156.48 26.53
C GLU A 186 1.06 155.36 27.42
N LEU A 187 1.69 155.67 28.57
CA LEU A 187 2.18 154.67 29.51
C LEU A 187 1.04 153.81 30.09
N GLU A 188 -0.05 154.43 30.56
CA GLU A 188 -1.24 153.74 31.07
C GLU A 188 -1.87 152.83 30.00
N LYS A 189 -1.91 153.28 28.75
CA LYS A 189 -2.36 152.46 27.61
C LYS A 189 -1.45 151.26 27.37
N LYS A 190 -0.12 151.43 27.35
CA LYS A 190 0.85 150.33 27.12
C LYS A 190 0.73 149.26 28.20
N GLN A 191 0.58 149.67 29.47
CA GLN A 191 0.35 148.76 30.59
C GLN A 191 -0.95 147.94 30.39
N GLY A 192 -2.05 148.63 30.08
CA GLY A 192 -3.34 147.97 29.83
C GLY A 192 -3.37 147.06 28.60
N GLU A 193 -2.48 147.25 27.62
CA GLU A 193 -2.27 146.33 26.49
C GLU A 193 -1.42 145.11 26.88
N PHE A 194 -0.38 145.31 27.70
CA PHE A 194 0.48 144.24 28.23
C PHE A 194 -0.31 143.24 29.09
N ASP A 195 -1.08 143.73 30.07
CA ASP A 195 -1.81 142.86 31.01
C ASP A 195 -2.89 142.02 30.30
N LYS A 196 -3.58 142.60 29.31
CA LYS A 196 -4.53 141.88 28.44
C LYS A 196 -3.83 140.80 27.60
N SER A 197 -2.62 141.08 27.10
CA SER A 197 -1.83 140.11 26.34
C SER A 197 -1.39 138.93 27.22
N ASN A 198 -0.88 139.23 28.42
CA ASN A 198 -0.43 138.22 29.38
C ASN A 198 -1.58 137.28 29.82
N ALA A 199 -2.71 137.84 30.26
CA ALA A 199 -3.88 137.06 30.67
C ALA A 199 -4.42 136.17 29.53
N LYS A 200 -4.44 136.68 28.29
CA LYS A 200 -4.86 135.92 27.10
C LYS A 200 -3.93 134.75 26.81
N ASN A 201 -2.61 134.93 26.94
CA ASN A 201 -1.64 133.86 26.74
C ASN A 201 -1.68 132.82 27.87
N GLN A 202 -1.79 133.25 29.13
CA GLN A 202 -1.90 132.35 30.28
C GLN A 202 -3.14 131.45 30.19
N ASN A 203 -4.30 132.01 29.84
CA ASN A 203 -5.53 131.26 29.62
C ASN A 203 -5.41 130.30 28.41
N LYS A 204 -4.84 130.74 27.29
CA LYS A 204 -4.57 129.88 26.13
C LYS A 204 -3.70 128.68 26.49
N ASN A 205 -2.58 128.91 27.19
CA ASN A 205 -1.64 127.86 27.61
C ASN A 205 -2.30 126.87 28.57
N THR A 206 -3.10 127.36 29.51
CA THR A 206 -3.85 126.52 30.48
C THR A 206 -4.84 125.60 29.78
N ASN A 207 -5.56 126.09 28.76
CA ASN A 207 -6.51 125.28 27.99
C ASN A 207 -5.81 124.27 27.07
N THR A 208 -4.65 124.61 26.50
CA THR A 208 -3.84 123.61 25.76
C THR A 208 -3.26 122.53 26.67
N LEU A 209 -2.84 122.88 27.89
CA LEU A 209 -2.33 121.90 28.86
C LEU A 209 -3.42 120.89 29.24
N LYS A 210 -4.59 121.38 29.68
CA LYS A 210 -5.75 120.51 30.02
C LYS A 210 -6.18 119.59 28.86
N ARG A 211 -6.09 120.08 27.63
CA ARG A 211 -6.36 119.26 26.44
C ARG A 211 -5.30 118.15 26.25
N LEU A 212 -4.01 118.47 26.40
CA LEU A 212 -2.93 117.48 26.29
C LEU A 212 -2.97 116.45 27.43
N GLU A 213 -3.32 116.87 28.65
CA GLU A 213 -3.56 115.98 29.79
C GLU A 213 -4.71 115.00 29.49
N ALA A 214 -5.85 115.50 28.99
CA ALA A 214 -6.98 114.66 28.58
C ALA A 214 -6.59 113.66 27.48
N GLN A 215 -5.85 114.10 26.44
CA GLN A 215 -5.38 113.23 25.36
C GLN A 215 -4.37 112.17 25.86
N ASN A 216 -3.50 112.51 26.82
CA ASN A 216 -2.59 111.54 27.45
C ASN A 216 -3.33 110.51 28.31
N VAL A 217 -4.39 110.90 29.02
CA VAL A 217 -5.25 109.96 29.76
C VAL A 217 -6.00 109.04 28.81
N GLU A 218 -6.56 109.57 27.72
CA GLU A 218 -7.25 108.79 26.67
C GLU A 218 -6.29 107.77 26.03
N LEU A 219 -5.10 108.20 25.61
CA LEU A 219 -4.07 107.33 25.04
C LEU A 219 -3.58 106.26 26.02
N LYS A 220 -3.39 106.61 27.30
CA LYS A 220 -3.01 105.66 28.36
C LYS A 220 -4.09 104.60 28.57
N ASN A 221 -5.35 105.02 28.67
CA ASN A 221 -6.49 104.11 28.85
C ASN A 221 -6.65 103.19 27.64
N LYS A 222 -6.49 103.72 26.42
CA LYS A 222 -6.51 102.92 25.20
C LYS A 222 -5.36 101.91 25.16
N ALA A 223 -4.13 102.32 25.41
CA ALA A 223 -2.98 101.42 25.43
C ALA A 223 -3.12 100.32 26.50
N GLN A 224 -3.74 100.62 27.64
CA GLN A 224 -4.03 99.64 28.68
C GLN A 224 -5.15 98.66 28.29
N ALA A 225 -6.18 99.12 27.56
CA ALA A 225 -7.23 98.27 27.00
C ALA A 225 -6.71 97.37 25.87
N ASP A 226 -5.95 97.93 24.93
CA ASP A 226 -5.31 97.19 23.83
C ASP A 226 -4.33 96.14 24.40
N LYS A 227 -3.55 96.48 25.43
CA LYS A 227 -2.69 95.53 26.15
C LYS A 227 -3.52 94.38 26.77
N ALA A 228 -4.57 94.68 27.52
CA ALA A 228 -5.40 93.66 28.16
C ALA A 228 -6.08 92.73 27.14
N LYS A 229 -6.46 93.27 25.97
CA LYS A 229 -6.96 92.50 24.83
C LYS A 229 -5.88 91.54 24.28
N PHE A 230 -4.67 92.03 24.02
CA PHE A 230 -3.56 91.17 23.58
C PHE A 230 -3.16 90.10 24.60
N GLU A 231 -3.17 90.40 25.91
CA GLU A 231 -2.88 89.41 26.96
C GLU A 231 -3.97 88.31 27.01
N SER A 232 -5.24 88.67 26.77
CA SER A 232 -6.36 87.71 26.66
C SER A 232 -6.29 86.85 25.39
N GLU A 233 -5.98 87.46 24.25
CA GLU A 233 -5.80 86.77 22.96
C GLU A 233 -4.60 85.82 23.01
N LEU A 234 -3.46 86.26 23.59
CA LEU A 234 -2.29 85.42 23.81
C LEU A 234 -2.60 84.24 24.74
N LYS A 235 -3.29 84.48 25.86
CA LYS A 235 -3.69 83.41 26.78
C LYS A 235 -4.55 82.36 26.07
N THR A 236 -5.54 82.80 25.31
CA THR A 236 -6.43 81.93 24.51
C THR A 236 -5.64 81.10 23.50
N ALA A 237 -4.76 81.75 22.72
CA ALA A 237 -3.91 81.09 21.73
C ALA A 237 -2.93 80.08 22.38
N THR A 238 -2.38 80.36 23.57
CA THR A 238 -1.53 79.39 24.29
C THR A 238 -2.32 78.21 24.84
N GLU A 239 -3.56 78.39 25.29
CA GLU A 239 -4.44 77.29 25.70
C GLU A 239 -4.87 76.42 24.50
N GLU A 240 -5.12 77.02 23.33
CA GLU A 240 -5.39 76.27 22.09
C GLU A 240 -4.17 75.53 21.58
N ALA A 241 -2.99 76.15 21.59
CA ALA A 241 -1.73 75.49 21.23
C ALA A 241 -1.41 74.30 22.17
N ALA A 242 -1.70 74.43 23.47
CA ALA A 242 -1.56 73.34 24.44
C ALA A 242 -2.54 72.18 24.15
N LYS A 243 -3.81 72.49 23.85
CA LYS A 243 -4.83 71.50 23.45
C LYS A 243 -4.40 70.78 22.17
N LEU A 244 -4.06 71.51 21.10
CA LEU A 244 -3.61 70.97 19.82
C LEU A 244 -2.34 70.11 19.96
N LYS A 245 -1.42 70.50 20.86
CA LYS A 245 -0.26 69.66 21.18
C LYS A 245 -0.68 68.34 21.83
N SER A 246 -1.54 68.38 22.85
CA SER A 246 -2.03 67.17 23.52
C SER A 246 -2.84 66.26 22.58
N GLU A 247 -3.57 66.83 21.61
CA GLU A 247 -4.29 66.10 20.57
C GLU A 247 -3.32 65.42 19.58
N ASN A 248 -2.26 66.11 19.15
CA ASN A 248 -1.18 65.52 18.36
C ASN A 248 -0.44 64.42 19.11
N ASP A 249 -0.09 64.63 20.38
CA ASP A 249 0.57 63.62 21.21
C ASP A 249 -0.35 62.38 21.39
N ARG A 250 -1.67 62.57 21.55
CA ARG A 250 -2.67 61.49 21.57
C ARG A 250 -2.73 60.74 20.24
N LEU A 251 -2.82 61.45 19.12
CA LEU A 251 -2.90 60.88 17.77
C LEU A 251 -1.61 60.15 17.36
N ALA A 252 -0.44 60.64 17.76
CA ALA A 252 0.83 59.97 17.53
C ALA A 252 0.92 58.62 18.26
N ASN A 253 0.45 58.56 19.51
CA ASN A 253 0.34 57.31 20.26
C ASN A 253 -0.68 56.35 19.62
N GLU A 254 -1.84 56.85 19.18
CA GLU A 254 -2.85 56.05 18.48
C GLU A 254 -2.32 55.47 17.14
N LEU A 255 -1.53 56.25 16.39
CA LEU A 255 -0.81 55.80 15.20
C LEU A 255 0.23 54.72 15.51
N GLY A 256 1.04 54.89 16.57
CA GLY A 256 2.03 53.90 16.98
C GLY A 256 1.42 52.57 17.39
N LEU A 257 0.27 52.60 18.07
CA LEU A 257 -0.52 51.41 18.39
C LEU A 257 -1.08 50.74 17.13
N LYS A 258 -1.64 51.51 16.20
CA LYS A 258 -2.20 50.98 14.93
C LYS A 258 -1.13 50.41 14.01
N ASP A 259 0.04 51.03 13.90
CA ASP A 259 1.19 50.48 13.16
C ASP A 259 1.72 49.18 13.79
N SER A 260 1.78 49.12 15.13
CA SER A 260 2.14 47.88 15.85
C SER A 260 1.12 46.76 15.60
N GLU A 261 -0.17 47.08 15.58
CA GLU A 261 -1.24 46.12 15.31
C GLU A 261 -1.25 45.66 13.84
N ILE A 262 -0.99 46.56 12.88
CA ILE A 262 -0.80 46.21 11.46
C ILE A 262 0.39 45.24 11.31
N LYS A 263 1.51 45.48 12.01
CA LYS A 263 2.66 44.58 12.02
C LYS A 263 2.33 43.22 12.63
N ARG A 264 1.57 43.18 13.72
CA ARG A 264 1.07 41.92 14.32
C ARG A 264 0.22 41.13 13.33
N ILE A 265 -0.82 41.75 12.78
CA ILE A 265 -1.75 41.13 11.81
C ILE A 265 -0.99 40.65 10.56
N ALA A 266 -0.04 41.44 10.03
CA ALA A 266 0.78 41.05 8.90
C ALA A 266 1.68 39.84 9.23
N SER A 267 2.23 39.74 10.44
CA SER A 267 3.03 38.58 10.87
C SER A 267 2.17 37.32 11.01
N GLU A 268 0.97 37.44 11.57
CA GLU A 268 0.01 36.33 11.74
C GLU A 268 -0.53 35.83 10.39
N TYR A 269 -0.90 36.74 9.48
CA TYR A 269 -1.31 36.39 8.13
C TYR A 269 -0.21 35.65 7.36
N ASN A 270 1.04 36.12 7.44
CA ASN A 270 2.18 35.44 6.82
C ASN A 270 2.43 34.05 7.45
N ALA A 271 2.32 33.90 8.77
CA ALA A 271 2.44 32.61 9.44
C ALA A 271 1.29 31.64 9.05
N GLN A 272 0.06 32.14 8.94
CA GLN A 272 -1.11 31.38 8.52
C GLN A 272 -0.97 30.92 7.07
N MET A 273 -0.53 31.81 6.15
CA MET A 273 -0.23 31.48 4.76
C MET A 273 0.89 30.43 4.65
N LEU A 274 1.98 30.57 5.40
CA LEU A 274 3.08 29.60 5.40
C LEU A 274 2.63 28.21 5.89
N ASN A 275 1.78 28.17 6.92
CA ASN A 275 1.23 26.91 7.44
C ASN A 275 0.19 26.29 6.48
N ALA A 276 -0.65 27.11 5.84
CA ALA A 276 -1.55 26.65 4.79
C ALA A 276 -0.78 26.08 3.59
N GLN A 277 0.31 26.72 3.17
CA GLN A 277 1.19 26.26 2.09
C GLN A 277 1.92 24.95 2.44
N LYS A 278 2.43 24.82 3.67
CA LYS A 278 3.02 23.56 4.17
C LYS A 278 2.00 22.43 4.20
N SER A 279 0.79 22.72 4.70
CA SER A 279 -0.31 21.76 4.77
C SER A 279 -0.72 21.28 3.37
N THR A 280 -1.02 22.18 2.44
CA THR A 280 -1.38 21.82 1.06
C THR A 280 -0.25 21.08 0.35
N LYS A 281 1.01 21.51 0.50
CA LYS A 281 2.16 20.76 -0.04
C LYS A 281 2.23 19.33 0.49
N SER A 282 2.14 19.13 1.81
CA SER A 282 2.17 17.78 2.40
C SER A 282 1.01 16.90 1.93
N ARG A 283 -0.16 17.48 1.67
CA ARG A 283 -1.33 16.77 1.12
C ARG A 283 -1.17 16.43 -0.36
N ILE A 284 -0.50 17.28 -1.15
CA ILE A 284 -0.12 16.98 -2.54
C ILE A 284 0.88 15.82 -2.57
N GLU A 285 1.96 15.88 -1.78
CA GLU A 285 2.97 14.80 -1.70
C GLU A 285 2.38 13.45 -1.22
N ALA A 286 1.31 13.47 -0.42
CA ALA A 286 0.57 12.27 -0.04
C ALA A 286 -0.28 11.71 -1.20
N LEU A 287 -1.03 12.58 -1.89
CA LEU A 287 -1.86 12.19 -3.05
C LEU A 287 -1.01 11.70 -4.23
N GLU A 288 0.16 12.31 -4.47
CA GLU A 288 1.12 11.86 -5.49
C GLU A 288 1.65 10.45 -5.17
N LYS A 289 1.91 10.11 -3.89
CA LYS A 289 2.31 8.76 -3.49
C LYS A 289 1.18 7.75 -3.69
N GLU A 290 -0.06 8.11 -3.32
CA GLU A 290 -1.25 7.26 -3.50
C GLU A 290 -1.57 7.04 -4.99
N GLN A 291 -1.45 8.07 -5.82
CA GLN A 291 -1.57 7.99 -7.28
C GLN A 291 -0.50 7.07 -7.87
N ASN A 292 0.77 7.24 -7.50
CA ASN A 292 1.85 6.38 -8.01
C ASN A 292 1.70 4.92 -7.58
N ALA A 293 1.26 4.66 -6.33
CA ALA A 293 0.94 3.31 -5.87
C ALA A 293 -0.23 2.70 -6.65
N SER A 294 -1.25 3.50 -6.96
CA SER A 294 -2.41 3.07 -7.75
C SER A 294 -2.03 2.76 -9.21
N VAL A 295 -1.22 3.60 -9.86
CA VAL A 295 -0.70 3.39 -11.22
C VAL A 295 0.13 2.10 -11.30
N LYS A 296 1.02 1.87 -10.32
CA LYS A 296 1.78 0.61 -10.22
C LYS A 296 0.87 -0.61 -10.14
N LYS A 297 -0.19 -0.53 -9.33
CA LYS A 297 -1.16 -1.63 -9.15
C LYS A 297 -2.05 -1.85 -10.38
N ILE A 298 -2.36 -0.81 -11.15
CA ILE A 298 -3.03 -0.92 -12.45
C ILE A 298 -2.15 -1.70 -13.43
N SER A 299 -0.86 -1.35 -13.55
CA SER A 299 0.09 -2.06 -14.43
C SER A 299 0.24 -3.55 -14.05
N GLU A 300 0.30 -3.86 -12.75
CA GLU A 300 0.33 -5.25 -12.24
C GLU A 300 -0.94 -6.04 -12.61
N LEU A 301 -2.11 -5.38 -12.65
CA LEU A 301 -3.38 -5.97 -13.08
C LEU A 301 -3.46 -6.14 -14.60
N GLU A 302 -2.93 -5.19 -15.38
CA GLU A 302 -2.88 -5.27 -16.85
C GLU A 302 -2.03 -6.46 -17.34
N ASP A 303 -0.82 -6.65 -16.80
CA ASP A 303 0.02 -7.81 -17.14
C ASP A 303 -0.60 -9.13 -16.63
N SER A 304 -1.32 -9.10 -15.50
CA SER A 304 -2.09 -10.26 -15.01
C SER A 304 -3.22 -10.63 -15.98
N LEU A 305 -3.98 -9.65 -16.47
CA LEU A 305 -5.08 -9.84 -17.42
C LEU A 305 -4.59 -10.28 -18.80
N LYS A 306 -3.48 -9.72 -19.29
CA LYS A 306 -2.76 -10.13 -20.50
C LYS A 306 -2.29 -11.59 -20.42
N ASN A 307 -1.80 -12.03 -19.26
CA ASN A 307 -1.45 -13.43 -19.03
C ASN A 307 -2.66 -14.36 -18.88
N ALA A 308 -3.79 -13.88 -18.33
CA ALA A 308 -5.05 -14.61 -18.33
C ALA A 308 -5.59 -14.81 -19.76
N ASN A 309 -5.57 -13.78 -20.60
CA ASN A 309 -5.98 -13.88 -22.01
C ASN A 309 -5.10 -14.86 -22.82
N LYS A 310 -3.78 -14.91 -22.59
CA LYS A 310 -2.91 -15.94 -23.19
C LYS A 310 -3.34 -17.36 -22.78
N LYS A 311 -3.70 -17.59 -21.51
CA LYS A 311 -4.20 -18.88 -21.03
C LYS A 311 -5.56 -19.23 -21.64
N LEU A 312 -6.44 -18.26 -21.84
CA LEU A 312 -7.74 -18.46 -22.51
C LEU A 312 -7.55 -18.86 -23.98
N GLN A 313 -6.73 -18.14 -24.73
CA GLN A 313 -6.38 -18.50 -26.12
C GLN A 313 -5.74 -19.89 -26.24
N ALA A 314 -4.94 -20.31 -25.26
CA ALA A 314 -4.40 -21.67 -25.21
C ALA A 314 -5.52 -22.71 -24.98
N LYS A 315 -6.45 -22.45 -24.05
CA LYS A 315 -7.62 -23.30 -23.79
C LYS A 315 -8.50 -23.48 -25.03
N ASP A 316 -8.73 -22.41 -25.79
CA ASP A 316 -9.53 -22.47 -27.03
C ASP A 316 -8.80 -23.27 -28.12
N LYS A 317 -7.47 -23.12 -28.27
CA LYS A 317 -6.66 -23.98 -29.15
C LYS A 317 -6.74 -25.45 -28.76
N PHE A 318 -6.66 -25.78 -27.47
CA PHE A 318 -6.85 -27.16 -26.99
C PHE A 318 -8.27 -27.68 -27.27
N LYS A 319 -9.29 -26.84 -27.15
CA LYS A 319 -10.68 -27.20 -27.47
C LYS A 319 -10.85 -27.56 -28.95
N THR A 320 -10.25 -26.79 -29.85
CA THR A 320 -10.25 -27.07 -31.30
C THR A 320 -9.48 -28.36 -31.61
N ALA A 321 -8.25 -28.51 -31.11
CA ALA A 321 -7.44 -29.70 -31.33
C ALA A 321 -8.12 -30.99 -30.80
N ASN A 322 -8.85 -30.91 -29.67
CA ASN A 322 -9.62 -32.03 -29.14
C ASN A 322 -10.84 -32.39 -30.02
N ALA A 323 -11.48 -31.40 -30.65
CA ALA A 323 -12.54 -31.65 -31.62
C ALA A 323 -12.02 -32.30 -32.92
N GLU A 324 -10.86 -31.84 -33.41
CA GLU A 324 -10.16 -32.44 -34.56
C GLU A 324 -9.70 -33.88 -34.28
N LEU A 325 -9.18 -34.13 -33.07
CA LEU A 325 -8.78 -35.47 -32.61
C LEU A 325 -9.99 -36.40 -32.54
N ASN A 326 -11.10 -35.97 -31.91
CA ASN A 326 -12.34 -36.76 -31.86
C ASN A 326 -12.89 -37.07 -33.26
N ALA A 327 -12.93 -36.07 -34.16
CA ALA A 327 -13.34 -36.29 -35.54
C ALA A 327 -12.41 -37.25 -36.31
N THR A 328 -11.12 -37.31 -35.93
CA THR A 328 -10.15 -38.27 -36.48
C THR A 328 -10.36 -39.67 -35.91
N VAL A 329 -10.61 -39.81 -34.61
CA VAL A 329 -10.95 -41.08 -33.95
C VAL A 329 -12.22 -41.69 -34.56
N SER A 330 -13.30 -40.91 -34.74
CA SER A 330 -14.52 -41.42 -35.39
C SER A 330 -14.29 -41.87 -36.85
N LYS A 331 -13.41 -41.18 -37.60
CA LYS A 331 -13.01 -41.60 -38.96
C LYS A 331 -12.14 -42.86 -38.98
N LEU A 332 -11.33 -43.09 -37.95
CA LEU A 332 -10.54 -44.31 -37.80
C LEU A 332 -11.41 -45.50 -37.37
N GLN A 333 -12.34 -45.30 -36.44
CA GLN A 333 -13.32 -46.32 -36.05
C GLN A 333 -14.14 -46.80 -37.26
N ALA A 334 -14.74 -45.87 -38.02
CA ALA A 334 -15.51 -46.20 -39.23
C ALA A 334 -14.68 -46.82 -40.38
N LYS A 335 -13.33 -46.78 -40.30
CA LYS A 335 -12.45 -47.56 -41.19
C LYS A 335 -12.18 -48.96 -40.64
N LEU A 336 -11.93 -49.07 -39.33
CA LEU A 336 -11.72 -50.33 -38.63
C LEU A 336 -12.95 -51.24 -38.73
N ASP A 337 -14.15 -50.69 -38.53
CA ASP A 337 -15.42 -51.42 -38.64
C ASP A 337 -15.59 -52.00 -40.06
N LYS A 338 -15.35 -51.18 -41.10
CA LYS A 338 -15.39 -51.64 -42.51
C LYS A 338 -14.33 -52.68 -42.84
N GLN A 339 -13.14 -52.60 -42.25
CA GLN A 339 -12.12 -53.63 -42.41
C GLN A 339 -12.57 -54.93 -41.73
N LYS A 340 -13.15 -54.85 -40.52
CA LYS A 340 -13.71 -56.01 -39.81
C LYS A 340 -14.82 -56.69 -40.62
N GLU A 341 -15.82 -55.94 -41.09
CA GLU A 341 -16.89 -56.44 -41.98
C GLU A 341 -16.31 -57.14 -43.23
N SER A 342 -15.26 -56.58 -43.82
CA SER A 342 -14.58 -57.15 -44.99
C SER A 342 -13.87 -58.47 -44.66
N PHE A 343 -13.13 -58.53 -43.55
CA PHE A 343 -12.48 -59.76 -43.07
C PHE A 343 -13.49 -60.85 -42.69
N GLU A 344 -14.58 -60.49 -42.02
CA GLU A 344 -15.67 -61.42 -41.69
C GLU A 344 -16.33 -61.97 -42.97
N SER A 345 -16.59 -61.12 -43.97
CA SER A 345 -17.11 -61.53 -45.27
C SER A 345 -16.16 -62.44 -46.05
N GLN A 346 -14.85 -62.17 -46.02
CA GLN A 346 -13.84 -63.04 -46.63
C GLN A 346 -13.76 -64.39 -45.90
N THR A 347 -13.71 -64.38 -44.57
CA THR A 347 -13.64 -65.59 -43.73
C THR A 347 -14.86 -66.49 -43.96
N ALA A 348 -16.07 -65.92 -44.03
CA ALA A 348 -17.29 -66.65 -44.33
C ALA A 348 -17.28 -67.29 -45.73
N LYS A 349 -16.73 -66.60 -46.74
CA LYS A 349 -16.57 -67.14 -48.10
C LYS A 349 -15.57 -68.31 -48.12
N THR A 350 -14.41 -68.14 -47.51
CA THR A 350 -13.37 -69.20 -47.43
C THR A 350 -13.90 -70.44 -46.68
N LEU A 351 -14.62 -70.24 -45.57
CA LEU A 351 -15.24 -71.34 -44.82
C LEU A 351 -16.31 -72.08 -45.66
N ALA A 352 -17.10 -71.34 -46.45
CA ALA A 352 -18.09 -71.94 -47.35
C ALA A 352 -17.46 -72.73 -48.51
N VAL A 353 -16.31 -72.27 -49.04
CA VAL A 353 -15.53 -73.00 -50.04
C VAL A 353 -14.99 -74.31 -49.44
N HIS A 354 -14.27 -74.24 -48.31
CA HIS A 354 -13.72 -75.44 -47.68
C HIS A 354 -14.77 -76.43 -47.21
N LYS A 355 -15.95 -75.97 -46.78
CA LYS A 355 -17.08 -76.87 -46.49
C LYS A 355 -17.55 -77.61 -47.74
N ASN A 356 -17.72 -76.91 -48.86
CA ASN A 356 -18.13 -77.50 -50.14
C ASN A 356 -17.06 -78.50 -50.67
N GLU A 357 -15.78 -78.20 -50.48
CA GLU A 357 -14.67 -79.12 -50.78
C GLU A 357 -14.69 -80.37 -49.89
N ALA A 358 -14.91 -80.21 -48.58
CA ALA A 358 -15.03 -81.32 -47.63
C ALA A 358 -16.26 -82.20 -47.92
N ASP A 359 -17.42 -81.61 -48.23
CA ASP A 359 -18.64 -82.32 -48.61
C ASP A 359 -18.44 -83.11 -49.93
N LYS A 360 -17.70 -82.55 -50.92
CA LYS A 360 -17.29 -83.28 -52.13
C LYS A 360 -16.36 -84.45 -51.85
N LEU A 361 -15.29 -84.24 -51.08
CA LEU A 361 -14.34 -85.30 -50.73
C LEU A 361 -15.01 -86.43 -49.95
N LYS A 362 -15.93 -86.09 -49.03
CA LYS A 362 -16.75 -87.07 -48.30
C LYS A 362 -17.61 -87.90 -49.24
N ASN A 363 -18.26 -87.28 -50.23
CA ASN A 363 -19.09 -87.98 -51.20
C ASN A 363 -18.26 -88.88 -52.14
N LEU A 364 -17.05 -88.47 -52.53
CA LEU A 364 -16.12 -89.30 -53.30
C LEU A 364 -15.68 -90.53 -52.48
N LEU A 365 -15.24 -90.32 -51.24
CA LEU A 365 -14.82 -91.40 -50.34
C LEU A 365 -15.94 -92.40 -50.05
N GLU A 366 -17.19 -91.94 -49.88
CA GLU A 366 -18.34 -92.83 -49.69
C GLU A 366 -18.69 -93.61 -50.96
N ASN A 367 -18.53 -93.02 -52.15
CA ASN A 367 -18.70 -93.75 -53.41
C ASN A 367 -17.63 -94.83 -53.60
N GLU A 368 -16.35 -94.51 -53.35
CA GLU A 368 -15.24 -95.48 -53.38
C GLU A 368 -15.46 -96.61 -52.35
N ARG A 369 -15.93 -96.27 -51.15
CA ARG A 369 -16.28 -97.24 -50.10
C ARG A 369 -17.38 -98.20 -50.57
N GLN A 370 -18.45 -97.70 -51.18
CA GLN A 370 -19.53 -98.53 -51.72
C GLN A 370 -19.11 -99.37 -52.93
N GLU A 371 -18.21 -98.87 -53.78
CA GLU A 371 -17.66 -99.64 -54.89
C GLU A 371 -16.78 -100.78 -54.37
N ALA A 372 -15.92 -100.52 -53.38
CA ALA A 372 -15.14 -101.54 -52.70
C ALA A 372 -16.04 -102.60 -52.01
N GLU A 373 -17.13 -102.19 -51.36
CA GLU A 373 -18.12 -103.13 -50.77
C GLU A 373 -18.79 -104.02 -51.82
N ARG A 374 -19.15 -103.48 -52.99
CA ARG A 374 -19.68 -104.27 -54.12
C ARG A 374 -18.65 -105.26 -54.64
N ASN A 375 -17.42 -104.81 -54.88
CA ASN A 375 -16.33 -105.64 -55.38
C ASN A 375 -15.97 -106.78 -54.40
N VAL A 376 -15.94 -106.50 -53.09
CA VAL A 376 -15.76 -107.52 -52.05
C VAL A 376 -16.93 -108.52 -52.01
N THR A 377 -18.16 -108.06 -52.27
CA THR A 377 -19.34 -108.92 -52.31
C THR A 377 -19.33 -109.83 -53.54
N GLU A 378 -18.96 -109.30 -54.72
CA GLU A 378 -18.79 -110.09 -55.95
C GLU A 378 -17.67 -111.14 -55.81
N LEU A 379 -16.52 -110.76 -55.24
CA LEU A 379 -15.41 -111.68 -54.98
C LEU A 379 -15.81 -112.79 -54.00
N LYS A 380 -16.59 -112.49 -52.95
CA LYS A 380 -17.16 -113.53 -52.06
C LYS A 380 -18.10 -114.48 -52.80
N GLY A 381 -18.94 -113.97 -53.71
CA GLY A 381 -19.79 -114.79 -54.56
C GLY A 381 -18.99 -115.78 -55.40
N LYS A 382 -17.92 -115.31 -56.05
CA LYS A 382 -17.00 -116.16 -56.84
C LYS A 382 -16.23 -117.16 -55.98
N ILE A 383 -15.89 -116.82 -54.74
CA ILE A 383 -15.28 -117.77 -53.80
C ILE A 383 -16.25 -118.91 -53.48
N TYR A 384 -17.51 -118.60 -53.11
CA TYR A 384 -18.52 -119.65 -52.85
C TYR A 384 -18.81 -120.52 -54.09
N GLU A 385 -18.83 -119.94 -55.29
CA GLU A 385 -19.00 -120.70 -56.55
C GLU A 385 -17.81 -121.64 -56.82
N LEU A 386 -16.58 -121.22 -56.50
CA LEU A 386 -15.39 -122.07 -56.60
C LEU A 386 -15.36 -123.16 -55.51
N GLU A 387 -15.79 -122.86 -54.29
CA GLU A 387 -15.91 -123.83 -53.19
C GLU A 387 -16.93 -124.94 -53.50
N ASP A 388 -18.07 -124.59 -54.11
CA ASP A 388 -19.05 -125.58 -54.61
C ASP A 388 -18.48 -126.41 -55.77
N GLN A 389 -17.83 -125.78 -56.76
CA GLN A 389 -17.17 -126.49 -57.86
C GLN A 389 -16.05 -127.44 -57.39
N ILE A 390 -15.33 -127.09 -56.31
CA ILE A 390 -14.35 -127.99 -55.68
C ILE A 390 -15.08 -129.15 -55.00
N SER A 391 -16.12 -128.88 -54.20
CA SER A 391 -16.92 -129.89 -53.50
C SER A 391 -17.57 -130.91 -54.46
N GLN A 392 -18.07 -130.45 -55.62
CA GLN A 392 -18.58 -131.32 -56.68
C GLN A 392 -17.47 -132.18 -57.33
N LYS A 393 -16.27 -131.62 -57.52
CA LYS A 393 -15.12 -132.35 -58.08
C LYS A 393 -14.57 -133.38 -57.11
N ASP A 394 -14.48 -133.07 -55.82
CA ASP A 394 -14.04 -134.01 -54.79
C ASP A 394 -15.03 -135.17 -54.64
N SER A 395 -16.34 -134.89 -54.66
CA SER A 395 -17.39 -135.92 -54.72
C SER A 395 -17.27 -136.81 -55.96
N SER A 396 -16.93 -136.22 -57.11
CA SER A 396 -16.70 -136.95 -58.37
C SER A 396 -15.41 -137.79 -58.32
N LEU A 397 -14.36 -137.28 -57.69
CA LEU A 397 -13.09 -137.97 -57.48
C LEU A 397 -13.27 -139.19 -56.57
N GLN A 398 -13.95 -139.04 -55.42
CA GLN A 398 -14.28 -140.14 -54.52
C GLN A 398 -15.09 -141.25 -55.25
N SER A 399 -16.03 -140.87 -56.14
CA SER A 399 -16.76 -141.84 -56.97
C SER A 399 -15.85 -142.57 -57.98
N ALA A 400 -14.81 -141.90 -58.50
CA ALA A 400 -13.82 -142.52 -59.38
C ALA A 400 -12.87 -143.44 -58.61
N GLU A 401 -12.38 -143.01 -57.44
CA GLU A 401 -11.52 -143.79 -56.55
C GLU A 401 -12.22 -145.06 -56.06
N ALA A 402 -13.50 -144.98 -55.68
CA ALA A 402 -14.30 -146.14 -55.30
C ALA A 402 -14.42 -147.16 -56.46
N LYS A 403 -14.63 -146.71 -57.70
CA LYS A 403 -14.65 -147.58 -58.89
C LYS A 403 -13.28 -148.17 -59.20
N VAL A 404 -12.19 -147.43 -58.97
CA VAL A 404 -10.82 -147.96 -59.13
C VAL A 404 -10.54 -149.04 -58.08
N ALA A 405 -11.01 -148.88 -56.84
CA ALA A 405 -10.91 -149.90 -55.81
C ALA A 405 -11.71 -151.17 -56.18
N GLU A 406 -12.98 -151.03 -56.58
CA GLU A 406 -13.86 -152.13 -57.04
C GLU A 406 -13.25 -152.89 -58.23
N LEU A 407 -12.75 -152.16 -59.24
CA LEU A 407 -12.07 -152.75 -60.40
C LEU A 407 -10.75 -153.45 -60.00
N SER A 408 -10.01 -152.89 -59.04
CA SER A 408 -8.76 -153.50 -58.53
C SER A 408 -9.04 -154.79 -57.77
N GLU A 409 -10.09 -154.84 -56.95
CA GLU A 409 -10.50 -156.04 -56.22
C GLU A 409 -11.01 -157.13 -57.17
N SER A 410 -11.89 -156.76 -58.12
CA SER A 410 -12.36 -157.64 -59.19
C SER A 410 -11.21 -158.22 -60.05
N LEU A 411 -10.23 -157.39 -60.42
CA LEU A 411 -9.02 -157.83 -61.12
C LEU A 411 -8.16 -158.77 -60.26
N ASN A 412 -8.15 -158.61 -58.93
CA ASN A 412 -7.40 -159.50 -58.05
C ASN A 412 -8.08 -160.87 -57.92
N ILE A 413 -9.41 -160.89 -57.80
CA ILE A 413 -10.21 -162.13 -57.84
C ILE A 413 -10.01 -162.87 -59.17
N GLN A 414 -9.98 -162.16 -60.31
CA GLN A 414 -9.68 -162.78 -61.61
C GLN A 414 -8.26 -163.37 -61.69
N LYS A 415 -7.26 -162.76 -61.04
CA LYS A 415 -5.91 -163.33 -60.96
C LYS A 415 -5.86 -164.61 -60.13
N GLU A 416 -6.58 -164.69 -59.01
CA GLU A 416 -6.66 -165.91 -58.20
C GLU A 416 -7.38 -167.03 -58.97
N LEU A 417 -8.53 -166.75 -59.58
CA LEU A 417 -9.26 -167.72 -60.41
C LEU A 417 -8.41 -168.25 -61.57
N LEU A 418 -7.64 -167.39 -62.24
CA LEU A 418 -6.72 -167.80 -63.31
C LEU A 418 -5.53 -168.62 -62.77
N ALA A 419 -5.02 -168.31 -61.57
CA ALA A 419 -3.97 -169.08 -60.92
C ALA A 419 -4.45 -170.49 -60.54
N ASP A 420 -5.68 -170.61 -60.04
CA ASP A 420 -6.34 -171.89 -59.76
C ASP A 420 -6.62 -172.70 -61.03
N GLU A 421 -7.07 -172.06 -62.12
CA GLU A 421 -7.25 -172.74 -63.41
C GLU A 421 -5.90 -173.24 -63.98
N ILE A 422 -4.82 -172.45 -63.85
CA ILE A 422 -3.46 -172.87 -64.20
C ILE A 422 -3.00 -174.05 -63.33
N ALA A 423 -3.33 -174.07 -62.04
CA ALA A 423 -3.01 -175.18 -61.13
C ALA A 423 -3.81 -176.45 -61.48
N ALA A 424 -5.10 -176.32 -61.76
CA ALA A 424 -5.98 -177.40 -62.23
C ALA A 424 -5.52 -177.96 -63.58
N SER A 425 -5.12 -177.09 -64.52
CA SER A 425 -4.56 -177.46 -65.82
C SER A 425 -3.25 -178.24 -65.67
N LYS A 426 -2.31 -177.77 -64.82
CA LYS A 426 -1.08 -178.53 -64.48
C LYS A 426 -1.40 -179.90 -63.90
N LYS A 427 -2.38 -180.00 -63.00
CA LYS A 427 -2.84 -181.28 -62.42
C LYS A 427 -3.45 -182.20 -63.48
N ASN A 428 -4.23 -181.66 -64.42
CA ASN A 428 -4.78 -182.42 -65.54
C ASN A 428 -3.69 -182.92 -66.50
N ILE A 429 -2.67 -182.10 -66.80
CA ILE A 429 -1.50 -182.52 -67.59
C ILE A 429 -0.75 -183.67 -66.90
N GLN A 430 -0.59 -183.62 -65.57
CA GLN A 430 -0.04 -184.75 -64.80
C GLN A 430 -0.93 -185.99 -64.86
N ASN A 431 -2.26 -185.84 -64.72
CA ASN A 431 -3.22 -186.94 -64.84
C ASN A 431 -3.16 -187.60 -66.24
N TYR A 432 -3.10 -186.81 -67.32
CA TYR A 432 -2.93 -187.32 -68.68
C TYR A 432 -1.59 -188.06 -68.85
N LYS A 433 -0.50 -187.57 -68.25
CA LYS A 433 0.80 -188.26 -68.28
C LYS A 433 0.76 -189.60 -67.54
N ILE A 434 0.09 -189.66 -66.39
CA ILE A 434 -0.13 -190.90 -65.62
C ILE A 434 -1.02 -191.88 -66.41
N LEU A 435 -2.10 -191.38 -67.02
CA LEU A 435 -3.01 -192.18 -67.84
C LEU A 435 -2.31 -192.76 -69.08
N ASN A 436 -1.53 -191.94 -69.79
CA ASN A 436 -0.77 -192.40 -70.95
C ASN A 436 0.24 -193.49 -70.57
N ASN A 437 0.98 -193.33 -69.47
CA ASN A 437 1.88 -194.35 -68.96
C ASN A 437 1.14 -195.67 -68.61
N LYS A 438 -0.08 -195.59 -68.04
CA LYS A 438 -0.93 -196.77 -67.81
C LYS A 438 -1.38 -197.43 -69.12
N ILE A 439 -1.72 -196.65 -70.15
CA ILE A 439 -2.09 -197.16 -71.47
C ILE A 439 -0.89 -197.87 -72.11
N THR A 440 0.31 -197.30 -72.06
CA THR A 440 1.54 -197.97 -72.55
C THR A 440 1.75 -199.32 -71.86
N ALA A 441 1.71 -199.37 -70.53
CA ALA A 441 1.89 -200.62 -69.78
C ALA A 441 0.80 -201.68 -70.09
N LEU A 442 -0.46 -201.26 -70.31
CA LEU A 442 -1.54 -202.15 -70.74
C LEU A 442 -1.36 -202.66 -72.18
N VAL A 443 -0.86 -201.83 -73.08
CA VAL A 443 -0.55 -202.23 -74.47
C VAL A 443 0.62 -203.22 -74.50
N GLU A 444 1.70 -202.96 -73.75
CA GLU A 444 2.83 -203.89 -73.61
C GLU A 444 2.38 -205.22 -72.97
N GLY A 445 1.56 -205.18 -71.93
CA GLY A 445 0.96 -206.35 -71.30
C GLY A 445 0.09 -207.17 -72.27
N ASN A 446 -0.77 -206.51 -73.04
CA ASN A 446 -1.62 -207.17 -74.05
C ASN A 446 -0.80 -207.74 -75.21
N ILE A 447 0.28 -207.09 -75.65
CA ILE A 447 1.21 -207.62 -76.67
C ILE A 447 1.92 -208.88 -76.15
N LYS A 448 2.31 -208.91 -74.87
CA LYS A 448 2.90 -210.09 -74.23
C LYS A 448 1.89 -211.25 -74.14
N ALA A 449 0.68 -210.99 -73.63
CA ALA A 449 -0.39 -211.98 -73.57
C ALA A 449 -0.80 -212.50 -74.96
N ALA A 450 -0.77 -211.66 -76.00
CA ALA A 450 -1.04 -212.06 -77.38
C ALA A 450 0.02 -213.00 -77.96
N LYS A 451 1.30 -212.87 -77.56
CA LYS A 451 2.34 -213.87 -77.87
C LYS A 451 2.09 -215.19 -77.14
N GLU A 452 1.88 -215.12 -75.83
CA GLU A 452 1.69 -216.30 -74.97
C GLU A 452 0.44 -217.11 -75.41
N ASN A 453 -0.65 -216.43 -75.78
CA ASN A 453 -1.85 -217.06 -76.35
C ASN A 453 -1.61 -217.65 -77.75
N LYS A 454 -0.74 -217.06 -78.58
CA LYS A 454 -0.43 -217.62 -79.91
C LYS A 454 0.33 -218.94 -79.77
N GLU A 455 1.33 -219.00 -78.88
CA GLU A 455 2.08 -220.23 -78.62
C GLU A 455 1.17 -221.35 -78.06
N GLN A 456 0.16 -221.00 -77.26
CA GLN A 456 -0.89 -221.94 -76.82
C GLN A 456 -1.80 -222.41 -77.97
N ILE A 457 -2.19 -221.53 -78.89
CA ILE A 457 -3.03 -221.88 -80.05
C ILE A 457 -2.28 -222.82 -81.01
N ASP A 458 -1.01 -222.55 -81.30
CA ASP A 458 -0.20 -223.42 -82.16
C ASP A 458 0.03 -224.82 -81.52
N ALA A 459 0.12 -224.89 -80.18
CA ALA A 459 0.14 -226.16 -79.45
C ALA A 459 -1.23 -226.89 -79.48
N LEU A 460 -2.34 -226.16 -79.32
CA LEU A 460 -3.71 -226.71 -79.38
C LEU A 460 -4.06 -227.26 -80.77
N ASN A 461 -3.72 -226.55 -81.84
CA ASN A 461 -3.95 -227.01 -83.22
C ASN A 461 -3.23 -228.34 -83.52
N LYS A 462 -2.01 -228.50 -82.99
CA LYS A 462 -1.25 -229.76 -83.10
C LYS A 462 -1.90 -230.91 -82.33
N LEU A 463 -2.56 -230.61 -81.20
CA LEU A 463 -3.29 -231.60 -80.40
C LEU A 463 -4.65 -231.97 -81.02
N LEU A 464 -5.32 -231.01 -81.69
CA LEU A 464 -6.59 -231.21 -82.38
C LEU A 464 -6.45 -232.22 -83.52
N ALA A 465 -5.43 -232.03 -84.37
CA ALA A 465 -5.11 -232.93 -85.48
C ALA A 465 -4.78 -234.37 -85.04
N GLN A 466 -4.37 -234.59 -83.78
CA GLN A 466 -4.15 -235.93 -83.21
C GLN A 466 -5.42 -236.55 -82.60
N LYS A 467 -6.53 -235.80 -82.49
CA LYS A 467 -7.78 -236.27 -81.88
C LYS A 467 -8.92 -236.48 -82.87
N ASP A 468 -8.91 -235.82 -84.02
CA ASP A 468 -9.89 -236.08 -85.09
C ASP A 468 -9.77 -237.50 -85.68
N GLU A 469 -8.58 -238.12 -85.63
CA GLU A 469 -8.35 -239.48 -86.17
C GLU A 469 -8.79 -240.60 -85.18
N GLU A 470 -8.71 -240.36 -83.86
CA GLU A 470 -9.19 -241.31 -82.84
C GLU A 470 -10.71 -241.30 -82.65
N LEU A 471 -11.40 -240.18 -82.93
CA LEU A 471 -12.83 -240.01 -82.61
C LEU A 471 -13.80 -240.69 -83.61
N SER A 472 -13.29 -241.54 -84.49
CA SER A 472 -14.12 -242.47 -85.28
C SER A 472 -14.65 -243.66 -84.45
N ALA A 473 -14.18 -243.82 -83.20
CA ALA A 473 -14.55 -244.95 -82.32
C ALA A 473 -15.07 -244.55 -80.92
N LEU A 474 -16.17 -245.21 -80.53
CA LEU A 474 -16.54 -245.59 -79.14
C LEU A 474 -17.14 -244.56 -78.13
N LYS A 475 -18.46 -244.37 -78.23
CA LYS A 475 -19.49 -244.43 -77.14
C LYS A 475 -19.18 -243.94 -75.69
N LYS A 476 -20.06 -243.02 -75.23
CA LYS A 476 -20.72 -242.90 -73.87
C LYS A 476 -20.07 -242.13 -72.67
N GLN A 477 -20.72 -241.00 -72.30
CA GLN A 477 -21.42 -240.75 -71.00
C GLN A 477 -20.77 -239.94 -69.80
N THR A 478 -20.91 -238.58 -69.82
CA THR A 478 -21.08 -237.58 -68.68
C THR A 478 -19.95 -237.38 -67.60
N GLN A 479 -19.90 -236.37 -66.67
CA GLN A 479 -20.79 -235.26 -66.23
C GLN A 479 -20.13 -233.86 -65.86
N LYS A 480 -20.31 -233.28 -64.63
CA LYS A 480 -20.31 -231.82 -64.24
C LYS A 480 -20.38 -231.63 -62.68
N ASP A 481 -20.36 -230.48 -61.92
CA ASP A 481 -20.44 -228.98 -62.07
C ASP A 481 -19.86 -228.23 -60.78
N PRO A 482 -19.58 -226.88 -60.73
CA PRO A 482 -19.01 -226.10 -59.57
C PRO A 482 -19.78 -224.79 -59.09
N GLU A 483 -19.20 -223.91 -58.23
CA GLU A 483 -19.86 -222.83 -57.39
C GLU A 483 -19.22 -221.37 -57.34
N ASN A 484 -19.60 -220.40 -56.43
CA ASN A 484 -19.65 -218.92 -56.71
C ASN A 484 -19.51 -217.79 -55.56
N THR A 485 -19.13 -216.50 -55.90
CA THR A 485 -19.42 -215.08 -55.35
C THR A 485 -19.12 -214.46 -53.92
N ASN A 486 -18.87 -213.09 -53.80
CA ASN A 486 -19.34 -212.08 -52.73
C ASN A 486 -18.85 -210.56 -52.79
N GLU A 487 -19.30 -209.61 -51.88
CA GLU A 487 -19.32 -208.08 -52.00
C GLU A 487 -19.20 -207.15 -50.67
N LEU A 488 -19.43 -205.78 -50.72
CA LEU A 488 -19.58 -204.64 -49.69
C LEU A 488 -18.41 -203.55 -49.53
N ALA A 489 -18.39 -202.31 -48.89
CA ALA A 489 -19.16 -201.46 -47.89
C ALA A 489 -18.94 -199.85 -47.95
N LYS A 490 -19.26 -198.99 -46.92
CA LYS A 490 -19.16 -197.44 -46.86
C LYS A 490 -19.05 -196.73 -45.44
N ILE A 491 -18.68 -195.40 -45.31
CA ILE A 491 -18.66 -194.48 -44.08
C ILE A 491 -18.87 -192.93 -44.39
N GLY A 492 -19.27 -192.03 -43.42
CA GLY A 492 -19.19 -190.51 -43.50
C GLY A 492 -19.60 -189.65 -42.24
N THR A 493 -19.22 -188.33 -42.15
CA THR A 493 -19.32 -187.34 -40.98
C THR A 493 -19.06 -185.84 -41.42
N GLN A 494 -19.16 -184.66 -40.71
CA GLN A 494 -19.81 -184.04 -39.48
C GLN A 494 -19.66 -182.45 -39.47
N LYS A 495 -20.01 -181.64 -38.42
CA LYS A 495 -20.00 -180.12 -38.36
C LYS A 495 -19.77 -179.47 -36.94
N ASN A 496 -19.31 -178.20 -36.82
CA ASN A 496 -18.88 -177.45 -35.58
C ASN A 496 -19.56 -176.07 -35.28
N LEU A 497 -19.30 -175.43 -34.10
CA LEU A 497 -19.77 -174.07 -33.68
C LEU A 497 -18.93 -173.37 -32.55
N ALA A 498 -18.98 -172.02 -32.46
CA ALA A 498 -18.90 -171.10 -31.28
C ALA A 498 -17.58 -170.44 -30.73
N LYS A 499 -17.42 -169.12 -30.95
CA LYS A 499 -16.95 -167.99 -30.06
C LYS A 499 -17.05 -166.63 -30.85
N GLY A 500 -16.79 -165.40 -30.39
CA GLY A 500 -16.27 -164.81 -29.12
C GLY A 500 -15.08 -163.82 -29.37
N GLU A 501 -14.66 -162.81 -28.57
CA GLU A 501 -15.08 -162.21 -27.26
C GLU A 501 -14.45 -160.75 -27.09
N ILE A 502 -14.67 -160.08 -25.94
CA ILE A 502 -13.99 -158.86 -25.35
C ILE A 502 -14.49 -157.42 -25.69
N ALA A 503 -14.62 -156.58 -24.63
CA ALA A 503 -14.78 -155.12 -24.69
C ALA A 503 -14.12 -154.42 -23.47
N HIS A 504 -13.15 -153.50 -23.66
CA HIS A 504 -12.52 -152.71 -22.56
C HIS A 504 -11.73 -151.44 -23.00
N ILE A 505 -12.17 -150.63 -23.99
CA ILE A 505 -11.42 -149.40 -24.37
C ILE A 505 -12.32 -148.18 -24.67
N MET A 506 -13.13 -147.73 -23.69
CA MET A 506 -13.81 -146.41 -23.71
C MET A 506 -14.03 -145.86 -22.28
N ALA A 507 -12.95 -145.60 -21.54
CA ALA A 507 -13.04 -145.11 -20.15
C ALA A 507 -11.81 -144.30 -19.68
N LYS A 508 -11.17 -143.49 -20.54
CA LYS A 508 -9.99 -142.68 -20.16
C LYS A 508 -9.76 -141.44 -21.03
N ASN A 509 -10.81 -140.67 -21.36
CA ASN A 509 -10.68 -139.44 -22.14
C ASN A 509 -11.53 -138.24 -21.65
N GLU A 510 -12.31 -138.41 -20.58
CA GLU A 510 -13.19 -137.36 -20.02
C GLU A 510 -12.52 -136.53 -18.90
N GLU A 511 -11.42 -137.02 -18.33
CA GLU A 511 -10.82 -136.52 -17.09
C GLU A 511 -9.83 -135.34 -17.30
N LEU A 512 -9.72 -134.81 -18.53
CA LEU A 512 -8.77 -133.74 -18.90
C LEU A 512 -9.43 -132.40 -19.29
N MET A 513 -10.75 -132.28 -19.14
CA MET A 513 -11.51 -131.06 -19.51
C MET A 513 -11.98 -130.22 -18.30
N SER A 514 -11.71 -130.64 -17.06
CA SER A 514 -12.30 -130.03 -15.84
C SER A 514 -11.40 -129.03 -15.09
N GLU A 515 -10.07 -129.07 -15.26
CA GLU A 515 -9.16 -128.31 -14.38
C GLU A 515 -8.95 -126.83 -14.75
N ASN A 516 -9.30 -126.39 -15.96
CA ASN A 516 -8.97 -125.03 -16.44
C ASN A 516 -9.98 -123.92 -16.05
N GLU A 517 -11.15 -124.23 -15.49
CA GLU A 517 -12.12 -123.22 -15.03
C GLU A 517 -11.70 -122.55 -13.70
N ASN A 518 -10.99 -123.27 -12.83
CA ASN A 518 -10.88 -122.87 -11.41
C ASN A 518 -9.86 -121.74 -11.14
N LEU A 519 -8.99 -121.42 -12.12
CA LEU A 519 -8.01 -120.33 -12.01
C LEU A 519 -8.62 -118.92 -12.13
N LYS A 520 -9.82 -118.77 -12.71
CA LYS A 520 -10.48 -117.46 -12.85
C LYS A 520 -11.02 -116.85 -11.55
N LYS A 521 -11.28 -117.66 -10.51
CA LYS A 521 -11.94 -117.20 -9.28
C LYS A 521 -11.02 -116.55 -8.23
N ILE A 522 -9.70 -116.62 -8.40
CA ILE A 522 -8.73 -116.18 -7.38
C ILE A 522 -8.34 -114.69 -7.52
N ILE A 523 -8.55 -114.07 -8.69
CA ILE A 523 -8.02 -112.73 -9.03
C ILE A 523 -8.97 -111.56 -8.64
N GLN A 524 -10.16 -111.83 -8.08
CA GLN A 524 -11.20 -110.80 -7.82
C GLN A 524 -11.43 -110.39 -6.35
N LEU A 525 -10.67 -110.90 -5.37
CA LEU A 525 -10.99 -110.75 -3.94
C LEU A 525 -9.88 -110.14 -3.05
N ASN A 526 -9.14 -109.13 -3.53
CA ASN A 526 -8.05 -108.55 -2.71
C ASN A 526 -7.84 -107.02 -2.80
N PHE A 527 -8.90 -106.24 -2.97
CA PHE A 527 -8.88 -104.78 -2.73
C PHE A 527 -10.00 -104.33 -1.79
N ARG A 528 -9.72 -104.31 -0.48
CA ARG A 528 -10.47 -103.50 0.49
C ARG A 528 -9.79 -102.14 0.62
N ALA A 529 -10.53 -101.07 0.40
CA ALA A 529 -10.07 -99.73 0.74
C ALA A 529 -10.22 -99.51 2.26
N GLU A 530 -9.11 -99.27 2.98
CA GLU A 530 -9.19 -98.75 4.35
C GLU A 530 -9.60 -97.27 4.33
N VAL A 531 -10.51 -96.90 5.23
CA VAL A 531 -10.95 -95.51 5.44
C VAL A 531 -9.87 -94.76 6.24
N PRO A 532 -9.54 -93.48 5.92
CA PRO A 532 -8.38 -92.82 6.51
C PRO A 532 -8.41 -92.71 8.03
N LYS A 533 -7.28 -93.05 8.65
CA LYS A 533 -6.88 -92.48 9.95
C LYS A 533 -6.53 -91.00 9.73
N LYS A 534 -6.43 -90.20 10.80
CA LYS A 534 -6.06 -88.78 10.69
C LYS A 534 -4.75 -88.64 9.92
N VAL A 535 -4.75 -87.79 8.90
CA VAL A 535 -3.59 -87.50 8.04
C VAL A 535 -2.47 -86.90 8.90
N VAL A 536 -1.31 -87.57 8.97
CA VAL A 536 -0.14 -87.14 9.78
C VAL A 536 1.00 -86.71 8.87
N PHE A 537 1.52 -85.49 9.07
CA PHE A 537 2.72 -85.00 8.38
C PHE A 537 3.96 -85.80 8.81
N ILE A 538 4.78 -86.20 7.83
CA ILE A 538 6.01 -86.97 8.05
C ILE A 538 7.24 -86.09 7.83
N ALA A 539 7.35 -85.52 6.64
CA ALA A 539 8.52 -84.80 6.16
C ALA A 539 8.20 -83.94 4.94
N SER A 540 9.13 -83.07 4.55
CA SER A 540 9.03 -82.25 3.34
C SER A 540 10.37 -82.00 2.68
N VAL A 541 10.41 -81.94 1.35
CA VAL A 541 11.54 -81.46 0.57
C VAL A 541 11.23 -80.11 -0.07
N GLU A 542 12.10 -79.12 0.17
CA GLU A 542 12.09 -77.84 -0.54
C GLU A 542 12.97 -77.95 -1.79
N CYS A 543 12.39 -77.71 -2.97
CA CYS A 543 13.10 -77.57 -4.24
C CYS A 543 12.96 -76.13 -4.74
N ALA A 544 13.98 -75.32 -4.47
CA ALA A 544 14.03 -73.88 -4.78
C ALA A 544 15.12 -73.50 -5.80
N ASP A 545 15.77 -74.50 -6.41
CA ASP A 545 16.79 -74.31 -7.45
C ASP A 545 16.18 -74.62 -8.83
N MET A 546 15.85 -73.56 -9.55
CA MET A 546 15.09 -73.61 -10.81
C MET A 546 15.94 -73.07 -11.95
N SER A 547 15.87 -73.70 -13.11
CA SER A 547 16.63 -73.29 -14.29
C SER A 547 16.19 -71.88 -14.70
N ALA A 548 17.16 -70.95 -14.83
CA ALA A 548 16.91 -69.51 -14.89
C ALA A 548 15.85 -69.13 -15.96
N GLY A 549 14.83 -68.38 -15.53
CA GLY A 549 13.74 -67.94 -16.41
C GLY A 549 12.71 -69.01 -16.78
N SER A 550 12.70 -70.18 -16.11
CA SER A 550 11.79 -71.29 -16.44
C SER A 550 10.96 -71.83 -15.26
N ASP A 551 10.06 -72.74 -15.61
CA ASP A 551 9.26 -73.63 -14.77
C ASP A 551 10.00 -74.93 -14.37
N ARG A 552 11.21 -75.19 -14.90
CA ARG A 552 11.90 -76.49 -14.77
C ARG A 552 12.96 -76.51 -13.66
N PRO A 553 12.90 -77.44 -12.69
CA PRO A 553 13.93 -77.61 -11.67
C PRO A 553 15.28 -77.97 -12.31
N THR A 554 16.37 -77.52 -11.70
CA THR A 554 17.73 -77.92 -12.10
C THR A 554 17.97 -79.41 -11.84
N GLN A 555 19.03 -79.99 -12.39
CA GLN A 555 19.38 -81.38 -12.10
C GLN A 555 19.70 -81.61 -10.61
N VAL A 556 20.26 -80.62 -9.91
CA VAL A 556 20.50 -80.69 -8.45
C VAL A 556 19.18 -80.81 -7.70
N CYS A 557 18.20 -79.97 -8.08
CA CYS A 557 16.87 -79.97 -7.48
C CYS A 557 16.08 -81.25 -7.81
N LYS A 558 16.23 -81.78 -9.04
CA LYS A 558 15.64 -83.08 -9.45
C LYS A 558 16.19 -84.25 -8.65
N ASN A 559 17.52 -84.37 -8.53
CA ASN A 559 18.14 -85.44 -7.76
C ASN A 559 17.65 -85.40 -6.30
N LYS A 560 17.72 -84.23 -5.65
CA LYS A 560 17.24 -84.01 -4.27
C LYS A 560 15.78 -84.43 -4.05
N VAL A 561 14.92 -84.29 -5.07
CA VAL A 561 13.52 -84.74 -4.99
C VAL A 561 13.41 -86.25 -5.19
N SER A 562 14.10 -86.87 -6.15
CA SER A 562 14.06 -88.34 -6.30
C SER A 562 14.65 -89.05 -5.07
N ASP A 563 15.80 -88.57 -4.53
CA ASP A 563 16.40 -89.08 -3.29
C ASP A 563 15.40 -89.06 -2.11
N PHE A 564 14.55 -88.02 -2.06
CA PHE A 564 13.48 -87.89 -1.07
C PHE A 564 12.31 -88.84 -1.35
N LEU A 565 11.85 -88.95 -2.60
CA LEU A 565 10.72 -89.80 -2.98
C LEU A 565 11.03 -91.29 -2.80
N GLN A 566 12.26 -91.74 -3.07
CA GLN A 566 12.73 -93.11 -2.83
C GLN A 566 12.56 -93.60 -1.37
N SER A 567 12.35 -92.70 -0.41
CA SER A 567 12.02 -93.04 0.99
C SER A 567 10.54 -93.42 1.22
N TYR A 568 9.68 -93.36 0.19
CA TYR A 568 8.23 -93.51 0.29
C TYR A 568 7.66 -94.48 -0.78
N ASN A 569 6.33 -94.55 -0.89
CA ASN A 569 5.61 -95.33 -1.90
C ASN A 569 4.22 -94.74 -2.17
N SER A 570 3.52 -95.27 -3.18
CA SER A 570 2.22 -94.79 -3.67
C SER A 570 1.06 -94.75 -2.66
N ASN A 571 1.18 -95.37 -1.48
CA ASN A 571 0.14 -95.31 -0.44
C ASN A 571 0.13 -93.99 0.34
N TYR A 572 1.27 -93.27 0.36
CA TYR A 572 1.41 -91.97 1.03
C TYR A 572 0.71 -90.86 0.24
N TYR A 573 0.33 -89.80 0.94
CA TYR A 573 -0.31 -88.61 0.37
C TYR A 573 0.71 -87.48 0.23
N PHE A 574 0.75 -86.84 -0.94
CA PHE A 574 1.75 -85.83 -1.29
C PHE A 574 1.05 -84.48 -1.53
N GLU A 575 1.35 -83.47 -0.71
CA GLU A 575 0.90 -82.09 -0.92
C GLU A 575 2.02 -81.27 -1.55
N ILE A 576 1.72 -80.54 -2.63
CA ILE A 576 2.66 -79.68 -3.33
C ILE A 576 2.29 -78.21 -3.07
N THR A 577 3.17 -77.46 -2.42
CA THR A 577 3.02 -76.02 -2.18
C THR A 577 4.02 -75.25 -3.06
N PRO A 578 3.60 -74.37 -4.00
CA PRO A 578 4.52 -73.61 -4.84
C PRO A 578 5.27 -72.52 -4.06
N ILE A 579 6.48 -72.20 -4.52
CA ILE A 579 7.31 -71.09 -4.03
C ILE A 579 7.46 -70.06 -5.15
N VAL A 580 7.14 -68.80 -4.87
CA VAL A 580 7.27 -67.68 -5.81
C VAL A 580 8.13 -66.57 -5.20
N SER A 581 8.91 -65.89 -6.03
CA SER A 581 9.71 -64.74 -5.62
C SER A 581 8.89 -63.46 -5.75
N ARG A 582 9.07 -62.53 -4.81
CA ARG A 582 8.56 -61.15 -4.90
C ARG A 582 9.33 -60.29 -5.90
N GLY A 583 10.40 -60.80 -6.51
CA GLY A 583 11.17 -60.10 -7.53
C GLY A 583 10.31 -59.78 -8.75
N ASN A 584 10.09 -58.50 -9.01
CA ASN A 584 9.21 -57.97 -10.05
C ASN A 584 9.55 -58.52 -11.44
N PHE A 585 8.81 -59.54 -11.88
CA PHE A 585 9.03 -60.27 -13.13
C PHE A 585 8.89 -59.33 -14.35
N ILE A 586 8.00 -58.34 -14.27
CA ILE A 586 7.66 -57.44 -15.37
C ILE A 586 8.41 -56.10 -15.30
N ALA A 587 8.83 -55.63 -14.12
CA ALA A 587 9.37 -54.28 -13.92
C ALA A 587 10.70 -53.98 -14.65
N THR A 588 11.44 -55.00 -15.10
CA THR A 588 12.64 -54.83 -15.92
C THR A 588 12.33 -54.42 -17.37
N SER A 589 11.09 -54.61 -17.82
CA SER A 589 10.66 -54.28 -19.18
C SER A 589 10.52 -52.76 -19.40
N LYS A 590 10.73 -52.30 -20.64
CA LYS A 590 10.40 -50.92 -21.04
C LYS A 590 8.90 -50.60 -20.91
N ALA A 591 8.03 -51.62 -20.97
CA ALA A 591 6.59 -51.46 -20.86
C ALA A 591 6.14 -51.13 -19.42
N ALA A 592 6.75 -51.74 -18.41
CA ALA A 592 6.40 -51.52 -17.00
C ALA A 592 6.50 -50.05 -16.56
N LYS A 593 7.41 -49.27 -17.16
CA LYS A 593 7.59 -47.84 -16.88
C LYS A 593 6.38 -46.96 -17.27
N ALA A 594 5.40 -47.51 -17.99
CA ALA A 594 4.15 -46.84 -18.34
C ALA A 594 2.92 -47.37 -17.56
N ILE A 595 3.11 -48.35 -16.67
CA ILE A 595 2.04 -48.96 -15.87
C ILE A 595 2.08 -48.36 -14.45
N PRO A 596 0.93 -47.96 -13.85
CA PRO A 596 0.87 -47.56 -12.45
C PRO A 596 1.40 -48.65 -11.51
N GLN A 597 2.09 -48.26 -10.43
CA GLN A 597 2.76 -49.21 -9.54
C GLN A 597 1.79 -50.24 -8.93
N ASP A 598 0.56 -49.84 -8.59
CA ASP A 598 -0.45 -50.73 -8.03
C ASP A 598 -1.04 -51.72 -9.05
N GLU A 599 -1.11 -51.33 -10.34
CA GLU A 599 -1.45 -52.26 -11.43
C GLU A 599 -0.28 -53.19 -11.75
N LEU A 600 0.95 -52.69 -11.71
CA LEU A 600 2.15 -53.50 -11.90
C LEU A 600 2.26 -54.60 -10.83
N GLU A 601 2.01 -54.26 -9.56
CA GLU A 601 1.98 -55.22 -8.45
C GLU A 601 0.86 -56.28 -8.59
N LYS A 602 -0.33 -55.89 -9.09
CA LYS A 602 -1.40 -56.86 -9.42
C LYS A 602 -0.95 -57.82 -10.52
N ILE A 603 -0.36 -57.31 -11.61
CA ILE A 603 0.05 -58.14 -12.76
C ILE A 603 1.24 -59.04 -12.39
N ASP A 604 2.25 -58.55 -11.65
CA ASP A 604 3.35 -59.39 -11.13
C ASP A 604 2.83 -60.46 -10.16
N SER A 605 1.79 -60.17 -9.36
CA SER A 605 1.12 -61.17 -8.51
C SER A 605 0.40 -62.27 -9.33
N TYR A 606 -0.37 -61.90 -10.35
CA TYR A 606 -1.01 -62.87 -11.25
C TYR A 606 0.01 -63.70 -12.06
N ALA A 607 1.09 -63.08 -12.52
CA ALA A 607 2.17 -63.79 -13.21
C ALA A 607 2.86 -64.81 -12.30
N ASN A 608 3.16 -64.43 -11.05
CA ASN A 608 3.72 -65.33 -10.05
C ASN A 608 2.74 -66.47 -9.70
N PHE A 609 1.45 -66.21 -9.55
CA PHE A 609 0.44 -67.25 -9.33
C PHE A 609 0.41 -68.28 -10.47
N GLY A 610 0.43 -67.80 -11.73
CA GLY A 610 0.49 -68.66 -12.91
C GLY A 610 1.74 -69.52 -12.97
N ILE A 611 2.93 -68.91 -12.84
CA ILE A 611 4.22 -69.61 -12.89
C ILE A 611 4.36 -70.59 -11.71
N GLY A 612 3.89 -70.22 -10.51
CA GLY A 612 3.85 -71.10 -9.34
C GLY A 612 3.01 -72.35 -9.59
N LYS A 613 1.84 -72.21 -10.25
CA LYS A 613 0.98 -73.35 -10.59
C LYS A 613 1.64 -74.33 -11.56
N GLU A 614 2.35 -73.84 -12.59
CA GLU A 614 3.07 -74.72 -13.52
C GLU A 614 4.24 -75.45 -12.83
N ARG A 615 5.01 -74.76 -11.99
CA ARG A 615 6.06 -75.38 -11.16
C ARG A 615 5.52 -76.46 -10.22
N ALA A 616 4.32 -76.25 -9.66
CA ALA A 616 3.65 -77.26 -8.87
C ALA A 616 3.28 -78.50 -9.71
N LYS A 617 2.79 -78.34 -10.95
CA LYS A 617 2.54 -79.50 -11.85
C LYS A 617 3.81 -80.29 -12.12
N VAL A 618 4.94 -79.63 -12.39
CA VAL A 618 6.23 -80.30 -12.65
C VAL A 618 6.67 -81.15 -11.44
N ALA A 619 6.43 -80.67 -10.22
CA ALA A 619 6.63 -81.49 -9.01
C ALA A 619 5.67 -82.70 -8.93
N GLY A 620 4.44 -82.54 -9.40
CA GLY A 620 3.46 -83.63 -9.51
C GLY A 620 3.81 -84.67 -10.57
N GLU A 621 4.35 -84.24 -11.71
CA GLU A 621 4.92 -85.12 -12.73
C GLU A 621 6.09 -85.94 -12.16
N MET A 622 7.01 -85.31 -11.41
CA MET A 622 8.11 -86.04 -10.76
C MET A 622 7.64 -87.07 -9.71
N ILE A 623 6.49 -86.88 -9.07
CA ILE A 623 5.89 -87.88 -8.16
C ILE A 623 5.20 -89.01 -8.95
N LYS A 624 4.64 -88.71 -10.14
CA LYS A 624 4.10 -89.71 -11.06
C LYS A 624 5.17 -90.53 -11.75
N ASP A 625 6.32 -89.95 -12.08
CA ASP A 625 7.45 -90.67 -12.68
C ASP A 625 7.98 -91.77 -11.72
N GLU A 626 7.96 -91.52 -10.40
CA GLU A 626 8.42 -92.46 -9.37
C GLU A 626 7.33 -93.49 -8.96
N PHE A 627 6.04 -93.11 -8.92
CA PHE A 627 4.96 -93.94 -8.34
C PHE A 627 3.77 -94.25 -9.27
N GLY A 628 3.78 -93.74 -10.50
CA GLY A 628 2.68 -93.85 -11.46
C GLY A 628 1.50 -92.89 -11.22
N ASP A 629 0.54 -92.90 -12.16
CA ASP A 629 -0.66 -92.04 -12.16
C ASP A 629 -1.60 -92.24 -10.96
N PHE A 630 -1.48 -93.35 -10.22
CA PHE A 630 -2.30 -93.65 -9.04
C PHE A 630 -1.78 -93.01 -7.74
N SER A 631 -0.70 -92.22 -7.82
CA SER A 631 -0.13 -91.48 -6.70
C SER A 631 -1.10 -90.43 -6.14
N ARG A 632 -1.21 -90.36 -4.80
CA ARG A 632 -2.17 -89.50 -4.09
C ARG A 632 -1.64 -88.06 -3.96
N ILE A 633 -1.59 -87.36 -5.08
CA ILE A 633 -1.09 -85.98 -5.18
C ILE A 633 -2.22 -84.97 -4.91
N SER A 634 -1.89 -83.90 -4.20
CA SER A 634 -2.73 -82.72 -3.98
C SER A 634 -1.92 -81.44 -4.19
N TYR A 635 -2.56 -80.42 -4.75
CA TYR A 635 -1.97 -79.10 -4.96
C TYR A 635 -2.50 -78.14 -3.90
N SER A 636 -1.60 -77.51 -3.16
CA SER A 636 -1.96 -76.51 -2.16
C SER A 636 -2.57 -75.28 -2.82
N ASN A 637 -3.61 -74.70 -2.20
CA ASN A 637 -4.11 -73.38 -2.59
C ASN A 637 -3.22 -72.25 -2.02
N ASP A 638 -2.41 -72.55 -1.01
CA ASP A 638 -1.45 -71.61 -0.43
C ASP A 638 -0.21 -71.49 -1.32
N ILE A 639 0.36 -70.29 -1.39
CA ILE A 639 1.61 -70.00 -2.12
C ILE A 639 2.63 -69.41 -1.14
N VAL A 640 3.82 -70.01 -1.09
CA VAL A 640 4.94 -69.47 -0.30
C VAL A 640 5.57 -68.33 -1.07
N THR A 641 5.44 -67.09 -0.56
CA THR A 641 6.21 -65.95 -1.10
C THR A 641 7.57 -65.87 -0.43
N SER A 642 8.62 -65.78 -1.24
CA SER A 642 10.01 -65.55 -0.84
C SER A 642 10.53 -64.30 -1.54
N GLU A 643 11.70 -63.79 -1.15
CA GLU A 643 12.31 -62.65 -1.84
C GLU A 643 13.18 -63.14 -2.99
N ASP A 644 14.00 -64.16 -2.75
CA ASP A 644 14.95 -64.76 -3.68
C ASP A 644 14.49 -66.12 -4.26
N LYS A 645 13.84 -66.98 -3.46
CA LYS A 645 13.51 -68.35 -3.86
C LYS A 645 12.35 -68.46 -4.86
N GLN A 646 12.45 -69.46 -5.73
CA GLN A 646 11.44 -69.83 -6.72
C GLN A 646 11.42 -71.36 -6.85
N GLY A 647 10.26 -72.01 -6.95
CA GLY A 647 10.18 -73.48 -7.04
C GLY A 647 8.95 -74.08 -6.36
N PHE A 648 9.13 -75.12 -5.55
CA PHE A 648 8.07 -75.83 -4.86
C PHE A 648 8.55 -76.57 -3.58
N ILE A 649 7.60 -76.90 -2.71
CA ILE A 649 7.77 -77.80 -1.56
C ILE A 649 6.87 -79.01 -1.78
N ILE A 650 7.42 -80.23 -1.66
CA ILE A 650 6.63 -81.45 -1.54
C ILE A 650 6.59 -81.85 -0.06
N LYS A 651 5.39 -81.99 0.50
CA LYS A 651 5.14 -82.51 1.85
C LYS A 651 4.53 -83.91 1.76
N VAL A 652 4.96 -84.84 2.62
CA VAL A 652 4.47 -86.22 2.65
C VAL A 652 3.70 -86.49 3.93
N TYR A 653 2.56 -87.15 3.79
CA TYR A 653 1.63 -87.50 4.87
C TYR A 653 1.23 -88.98 4.82
N ARG A 654 0.87 -89.54 5.98
CA ARG A 654 0.33 -90.89 6.15
C ARG A 654 -1.10 -90.88 6.69
#